data_AF-A0A8B8E812-F1
#
_entry.id   AF-A0A8B8E812-F1
#
_cell.length_a   1.000
_cell.length_b   1.000
_cell.length_c   1.000
_cell.angle_alpha   90.00
_cell.angle_beta   90.00
_cell.angle_gamma   90.00
#
_symmetry.space_group_name_H-M   'P 1'
#
loop_
_entity.id
_entity.type
_entity.pdbx_description
1 polymer ?
#
loop_
_entity_poly.entity_id
_entity_poly.type
_entity_poly.pdbx_seq_one_letter_code
_entity_poly.pdbx_strand_id
1 'polypeptide(L)'
;MGAPQIWVAIAILASSTLVRGAPDNRGTTFIIGFMENYIMSSPPYQCELFITTARTTVVTVKVDSPKCTSPKISASFSITAGQVKQLMLDYRIRVTGSAKESKGILITASDEVVIYGINKEQYSNDGFVGLPVDVLSDEYYAITWSPPNRQCEMMVVGVEDATSVSVTIGQNIGSAYVSYGGKNYYKGNTVTETLNKYDTWQLISTGDLTGSFIKSTKKVSVFSGNKKTNIGAGGSQDHLVEQLTPVNTWGKNFATVPIPLRTVGDYFKFIASEDNTQVTISGGYSSSFTISKKGGMVQKMIPSTAYCQIVASNAIMVTQFVQSQQSSSEPSDPAMMIIPPVEQYGADYTFATPKYSLGSYENYFMFIVEESKASGLRVDGNSFPINTVYKKISGTNLIGGYIPVSEGTHTVRHISPIAIFGGFLYGKAPLETYGFTTGMRMAKVNAICIPTPTVTGDGIDNDCDGKIDEELCTPDNLNKDDDGDGQINEDCAQPPPVDGMWASWASYGACSVTCQPTSGTVSGTKTRTRTCTNPAPAYDGKQCVGSGSETVSCTPTNACRVDGQWGSWGSYGACGVTCGSGTKSRSRSCNNPAPVGGGSYCVGSSTSSTTCTLPDCPIDGNWGTWGSYGACTVTCGVGTQTRTRSCSNPAPQYGGASCSGTTSSSQSCNTHNCPIDGNWASWSSYGACTVTCGGGTQVRSRTCSNPAPQYLGANCVGSTTSSQSCNTQYCPIDGSWISWGSWASCSETCGGGVQSRTRSCSNPAPQYGGANCVGMSSSTQTCNTQNCPINGNWNAWASWGSCTLTCGGGKQTRSRSCSDPAPQFGGLDCTGSTTSIQDCNTQNCPIDGGFSNWGSWGTCTVTCGGGTQVRTRSCSNPAPQYGGALCAGATSQSQGCNTQVCIIDGAWSQWGAWGTCSVSCGGGKRSRARTCTDPRPANGGKDCSGTLSDLDDCSPQACPTPAAGVYIQLCPTGWFTCKSEGITCIDKSFICDCSSDCDDGSDETTGYAGCPGAVIAQCAENSAGNLLTSPIVFFCMFVMMMMFQLMK
;
A
#
# COMPACT_ATOMS: atom_id res chain seq x y z
N MET A 1 -23.93 -0.94 -55.51
CA MET A 1 -24.55 -1.49 -54.29
C MET A 1 -23.44 -2.11 -53.47
N GLY A 2 -23.25 -1.70 -52.21
CA GLY A 2 -22.18 -2.21 -51.37
C GLY A 2 -22.75 -2.97 -50.17
N ALA A 3 -22.15 -4.12 -49.85
CA ALA A 3 -22.42 -4.86 -48.62
C ALA A 3 -21.13 -4.84 -47.77
N PRO A 4 -21.16 -4.38 -46.51
CA PRO A 4 -19.99 -4.39 -45.64
C PRO A 4 -19.78 -5.80 -45.07
N GLN A 5 -18.59 -6.38 -45.27
CA GLN A 5 -18.18 -7.55 -44.51
C GLN A 5 -17.70 -7.12 -43.12
N ILE A 6 -18.43 -7.54 -42.09
CA ILE A 6 -18.07 -7.33 -40.69
C ILE A 6 -16.98 -8.34 -40.32
N TRP A 7 -15.76 -7.87 -40.13
CA TRP A 7 -14.67 -8.68 -39.57
C TRP A 7 -14.82 -8.73 -38.04
N VAL A 8 -15.42 -9.82 -37.54
CA VAL A 8 -15.46 -10.10 -36.10
C VAL A 8 -14.07 -10.56 -35.65
N ALA A 9 -13.24 -9.62 -35.23
CA ALA A 9 -11.99 -9.92 -34.55
C ALA A 9 -12.31 -10.46 -33.14
N ILE A 10 -12.36 -11.79 -33.00
CA ILE A 10 -12.43 -12.44 -31.68
C ILE A 10 -11.07 -12.29 -31.01
N ALA A 11 -10.85 -11.13 -30.40
CA ALA A 11 -9.78 -10.92 -29.45
C ALA A 11 -10.10 -11.74 -28.19
N ILE A 12 -9.58 -12.96 -28.11
CA ILE A 12 -9.51 -13.69 -26.84
C ILE A 12 -8.47 -12.95 -25.99
N LEU A 13 -8.93 -11.90 -25.31
CA LEU A 13 -8.25 -11.33 -24.18
C LEU A 13 -8.27 -12.38 -23.07
N ALA A 14 -7.24 -13.22 -23.07
CA ALA A 14 -6.81 -13.93 -21.88
C ALA A 14 -6.31 -12.88 -20.89
N SER A 15 -7.26 -12.21 -20.22
CA SER A 15 -7.01 -11.26 -19.17
C SER A 15 -6.48 -12.01 -17.96
N SER A 16 -5.17 -12.28 -17.94
CA SER A 16 -4.44 -12.48 -16.70
C SER A 16 -4.60 -11.20 -15.89
N THR A 17 -5.57 -11.21 -14.98
CA THR A 17 -5.80 -10.13 -14.03
C THR A 17 -4.65 -10.12 -13.04
N LEU A 18 -3.57 -9.42 -13.38
CA LEU A 18 -2.65 -8.95 -12.35
C LEU A 18 -3.48 -8.16 -11.35
N VAL A 19 -3.39 -8.55 -10.08
CA VAL A 19 -3.85 -7.68 -9.00
C VAL A 19 -2.99 -6.42 -9.06
N ARG A 20 -3.65 -5.26 -8.99
CA ARG A 20 -3.02 -3.94 -8.94
C ARG A 20 -3.24 -3.39 -7.54
N GLY A 21 -2.20 -2.82 -6.93
CA GLY A 21 -2.29 -2.36 -5.55
C GLY A 21 -2.47 -3.51 -4.55
N ALA A 22 -1.74 -4.61 -4.75
CA ALA A 22 -1.30 -5.41 -3.62
C ALA A 22 -0.59 -4.49 -2.60
N PRO A 23 -0.70 -4.71 -1.28
CA PRO A 23 0.11 -3.98 -0.32
C PRO A 23 1.59 -4.22 -0.60
N ASP A 24 2.35 -3.16 -0.88
CA ASP A 24 3.81 -3.05 -0.71
C ASP A 24 4.25 -1.57 -0.78
N ASN A 25 5.50 -1.30 -1.14
CA ASN A 25 6.02 0.06 -1.36
C ASN A 25 5.96 0.54 -2.84
N ARG A 26 5.30 -0.20 -3.73
CA ARG A 26 4.95 0.20 -5.10
C ARG A 26 3.52 0.73 -5.10
N GLY A 27 3.23 1.73 -5.91
CA GLY A 27 1.87 2.26 -5.97
C GLY A 27 1.61 3.21 -7.11
N THR A 28 0.33 3.57 -7.25
CA THR A 28 -0.12 4.54 -8.27
C THR A 28 -0.29 5.95 -7.71
N THR A 29 -0.41 6.12 -6.39
CA THR A 29 -0.65 7.42 -5.73
C THR A 29 0.13 7.54 -4.42
N PHE A 30 0.95 8.59 -4.30
CA PHE A 30 1.71 8.93 -3.09
C PHE A 30 1.44 10.38 -2.69
N ILE A 31 1.40 10.65 -1.39
CA ILE A 31 1.33 12.01 -0.83
C ILE A 31 2.38 12.13 0.27
N ILE A 32 3.45 12.86 -0.03
CA ILE A 32 4.65 12.98 0.83
C ILE A 32 4.95 14.44 1.17
N GLY A 33 5.94 14.67 2.03
CA GLY A 33 6.53 15.99 2.28
C GLY A 33 8.03 15.86 2.58
N PHE A 34 8.69 16.97 2.87
CA PHE A 34 10.08 16.97 3.37
C PHE A 34 10.12 17.70 4.72
N MET A 35 10.78 17.10 5.71
CA MET A 35 11.04 17.74 7.00
C MET A 35 12.06 18.87 6.88
N GLU A 36 12.17 19.71 7.91
CA GLU A 36 13.20 20.75 7.95
C GLU A 36 14.61 20.13 7.97
N ASN A 37 15.58 20.80 7.35
CA ASN A 37 16.98 20.41 7.37
C ASN A 37 17.83 21.65 7.64
N TYR A 38 18.98 21.46 8.29
CA TYR A 38 19.88 22.54 8.71
C TYR A 38 20.66 23.11 7.53
N ILE A 39 20.11 24.15 6.88
CA ILE A 39 20.71 24.86 5.75
C ILE A 39 22.09 25.42 6.14
N MET A 40 23.12 25.01 5.39
CA MET A 40 24.51 25.45 5.60
C MET A 40 25.13 26.14 4.38
N SER A 41 24.72 25.80 3.15
CA SER A 41 25.28 26.41 1.94
C SER A 41 24.54 27.66 1.47
N SER A 42 25.19 28.41 0.58
CA SER A 42 24.58 29.48 -0.21
C SER A 42 25.03 29.33 -1.67
N PRO A 43 24.14 28.97 -2.62
CA PRO A 43 22.73 28.65 -2.41
C PRO A 43 22.50 27.34 -1.61
N PRO A 44 21.33 27.15 -0.96
CA PRO A 44 20.93 25.88 -0.34
C PRO A 44 20.78 24.75 -1.36
N TYR A 45 21.02 23.50 -0.94
CA TYR A 45 20.80 22.33 -1.83
C TYR A 45 19.32 21.97 -1.95
N GLN A 46 18.96 21.46 -3.13
CA GLN A 46 17.63 20.97 -3.47
C GLN A 46 17.37 19.60 -2.84
N CYS A 47 16.13 19.33 -2.43
CA CYS A 47 15.68 17.98 -2.10
C CYS A 47 15.63 17.14 -3.39
N GLU A 48 15.91 15.84 -3.30
CA GLU A 48 15.88 14.95 -4.48
C GLU A 48 14.71 13.96 -4.35
N LEU A 49 14.00 13.72 -5.45
CA LEU A 49 12.94 12.71 -5.53
C LEU A 49 13.24 11.77 -6.70
N PHE A 50 13.50 10.50 -6.38
CA PHE A 50 13.76 9.44 -7.35
C PHE A 50 12.47 8.63 -7.55
N ILE A 51 12.12 8.36 -8.80
CA ILE A 51 10.92 7.60 -9.18
C ILE A 51 11.33 6.55 -10.21
N THR A 52 11.04 5.27 -9.94
CA THR A 52 11.41 4.12 -10.78
C THR A 52 10.25 3.13 -10.89
N THR A 53 10.31 2.17 -11.80
CA THR A 53 9.30 1.11 -11.94
C THR A 53 9.93 -0.20 -12.38
N ALA A 54 9.32 -1.32 -11.97
CA ALA A 54 9.62 -2.66 -12.49
C ALA A 54 8.83 -2.99 -13.79
N ARG A 55 7.76 -2.25 -14.08
CA ARG A 55 6.86 -2.50 -15.22
C ARG A 55 7.62 -2.36 -16.56
N THR A 56 7.57 -3.38 -17.41
CA THR A 56 8.21 -3.36 -18.74
C THR A 56 7.45 -2.53 -19.78
N THR A 57 6.23 -2.11 -19.47
CA THR A 57 5.42 -1.14 -20.21
C THR A 57 5.80 0.31 -19.85
N VAL A 58 5.35 1.27 -20.66
CA VAL A 58 5.58 2.70 -20.41
C VAL A 58 4.61 3.20 -19.34
N VAL A 59 5.14 3.55 -18.17
CA VAL A 59 4.39 4.17 -17.07
C VAL A 59 4.51 5.68 -17.16
N THR A 60 3.38 6.39 -17.23
CA THR A 60 3.34 7.85 -17.22
C THR A 60 3.12 8.35 -15.80
N VAL A 61 3.96 9.30 -15.37
CA VAL A 61 3.97 9.86 -14.01
C VAL A 61 3.71 11.37 -14.07
N LYS A 62 3.01 11.87 -13.05
CA LYS A 62 2.87 13.30 -12.75
C LYS A 62 3.28 13.55 -11.31
N VAL A 63 4.07 14.60 -11.09
CA VAL A 63 4.45 15.12 -9.76
C VAL A 63 3.97 16.56 -9.67
N ASP A 64 3.22 16.87 -8.61
CA ASP A 64 2.55 18.15 -8.41
C ASP A 64 2.67 18.57 -6.93
N SER A 65 2.63 19.86 -6.65
CA SER A 65 2.45 20.39 -5.28
C SER A 65 1.13 21.15 -5.26
N PRO A 66 -0.02 20.49 -5.01
CA PRO A 66 -1.32 21.07 -5.39
C PRO A 66 -1.63 22.41 -4.70
N LYS A 67 -1.23 22.55 -3.43
CA LYS A 67 -1.40 23.77 -2.63
C LYS A 67 -0.16 24.66 -2.57
N CYS A 68 1.06 24.13 -2.74
CA CYS A 68 2.27 24.95 -2.66
C CYS A 68 2.48 25.74 -3.96
N THR A 69 2.54 27.06 -3.86
CA THR A 69 2.69 27.98 -5.00
C THR A 69 4.10 28.54 -5.14
N SER A 70 4.91 28.49 -4.08
CA SER A 70 6.30 28.97 -4.05
C SER A 70 7.11 28.06 -3.11
N PRO A 71 7.71 26.97 -3.62
CA PRO A 71 7.87 26.62 -5.03
C PRO A 71 6.69 25.82 -5.57
N LYS A 72 6.20 26.16 -6.77
CA LYS A 72 5.23 25.32 -7.48
C LYS A 72 5.95 24.20 -8.23
N ILE A 73 5.82 22.97 -7.73
CA ILE A 73 6.18 21.74 -8.45
C ILE A 73 5.06 21.41 -9.44
N SER A 74 5.41 21.16 -10.70
CA SER A 74 4.55 20.60 -11.73
C SER A 74 5.41 19.92 -12.81
N ALA A 75 5.55 18.60 -12.75
CA ALA A 75 6.32 17.80 -13.70
C ALA A 75 5.46 16.63 -14.20
N SER A 76 5.67 16.22 -15.45
CA SER A 76 5.17 14.95 -15.97
C SER A 76 6.15 14.38 -16.99
N PHE A 77 6.26 13.06 -17.01
CA PHE A 77 7.24 12.29 -17.77
C PHE A 77 6.76 10.84 -17.86
N SER A 78 7.48 10.00 -18.60
CA SER A 78 7.28 8.55 -18.60
C SER A 78 8.57 7.82 -18.25
N ILE A 79 8.44 6.62 -17.67
CA ILE A 79 9.52 5.69 -17.34
C ILE A 79 9.13 4.26 -17.74
N THR A 80 10.12 3.38 -17.85
CA THR A 80 9.99 1.92 -18.01
C THR A 80 10.94 1.21 -17.06
N ALA A 81 10.82 -0.12 -16.94
CA ALA A 81 11.80 -0.99 -16.29
C ALA A 81 13.26 -0.57 -16.61
N GLY A 82 14.08 -0.45 -15.56
CA GLY A 82 15.48 -0.02 -15.64
C GLY A 82 15.72 1.49 -15.81
N GLN A 83 14.67 2.32 -15.78
CA GLN A 83 14.80 3.79 -15.82
C GLN A 83 14.37 4.42 -14.48
N VAL A 84 15.26 5.21 -13.87
CA VAL A 84 14.89 6.16 -12.82
C VAL A 84 14.70 7.56 -13.38
N LYS A 85 13.69 8.27 -12.89
CA LYS A 85 13.60 9.73 -12.98
C LYS A 85 13.96 10.35 -11.64
N GLN A 86 15.12 11.02 -11.60
CA GLN A 86 15.45 11.98 -10.56
C GLN A 86 14.75 13.33 -10.87
N LEU A 87 14.18 13.96 -9.83
CA LEU A 87 13.68 15.32 -9.83
C LEU A 87 14.39 16.11 -8.72
N MET A 88 14.97 17.26 -9.09
CA MET A 88 15.53 18.22 -8.12
C MET A 88 14.41 19.18 -7.71
N LEU A 89 14.04 19.16 -6.42
CA LEU A 89 12.96 19.94 -5.85
C LEU A 89 13.53 21.12 -5.05
N ASP A 90 13.02 22.32 -5.30
CA ASP A 90 13.45 23.54 -4.61
C ASP A 90 13.31 23.40 -3.08
N TYR A 91 14.39 23.69 -2.36
CA TYR A 91 14.54 23.47 -0.91
C TYR A 91 13.41 24.05 -0.05
N ARG A 92 12.70 25.06 -0.55
CA ARG A 92 11.56 25.71 0.12
C ARG A 92 10.33 24.81 0.25
N ILE A 93 10.35 23.60 -0.35
CA ILE A 93 9.34 22.55 -0.12
C ILE A 93 9.49 21.85 1.24
N ARG A 94 10.62 22.03 1.94
CA ARG A 94 10.78 21.60 3.35
C ARG A 94 9.83 22.36 4.27
N VAL A 95 9.18 21.70 5.22
CA VAL A 95 8.44 22.36 6.30
C VAL A 95 9.43 23.10 7.23
N THR A 96 8.98 24.10 7.99
CA THR A 96 9.85 24.87 8.89
C THR A 96 9.24 25.08 10.28
N GLY A 97 9.98 24.72 11.33
CA GLY A 97 9.53 24.87 12.72
C GLY A 97 8.47 23.84 13.14
N SER A 98 7.82 24.10 14.27
CA SER A 98 6.55 23.45 14.63
C SER A 98 5.40 24.21 13.95
N ALA A 99 5.05 23.85 12.72
CA ALA A 99 4.12 24.60 11.89
C ALA A 99 3.17 23.68 11.10
N LYS A 100 1.95 24.17 10.82
CA LYS A 100 1.10 23.62 9.75
C LYS A 100 1.26 24.50 8.51
N GLU A 101 1.65 23.87 7.42
CA GLU A 101 1.82 24.46 6.09
C GLU A 101 1.07 23.62 5.05
N SER A 102 1.12 23.99 3.77
CA SER A 102 0.51 23.22 2.68
C SER A 102 1.54 22.83 1.61
N LYS A 103 2.61 22.16 2.05
CA LYS A 103 3.78 21.76 1.24
C LYS A 103 3.69 20.31 0.70
N GLY A 104 2.54 19.65 0.86
CA GLY A 104 2.35 18.27 0.43
C GLY A 104 2.54 18.08 -1.07
N ILE A 105 3.33 17.08 -1.44
CA ILE A 105 3.65 16.71 -2.82
C ILE A 105 2.79 15.51 -3.20
N LEU A 106 2.07 15.62 -4.32
CA LEU A 106 1.33 14.53 -4.94
C LEU A 106 2.18 13.89 -6.04
N ILE A 107 2.34 12.57 -5.99
CA ILE A 107 2.80 11.75 -7.11
C ILE A 107 1.62 10.88 -7.55
N THR A 108 1.31 10.89 -8.84
CA THR A 108 0.33 9.98 -9.48
C THR A 108 0.93 9.34 -10.71
N ALA A 109 0.76 8.03 -10.86
CA ALA A 109 1.26 7.25 -11.99
C ALA A 109 0.14 6.42 -12.66
N SER A 110 0.29 6.12 -13.95
CA SER A 110 -0.68 5.31 -14.72
C SER A 110 -0.63 3.81 -14.40
N ASP A 111 0.46 3.39 -13.76
CA ASP A 111 0.74 2.04 -13.26
C ASP A 111 1.72 2.19 -12.09
N GLU A 112 2.12 1.10 -11.46
CA GLU A 112 2.92 1.12 -10.24
C GLU A 112 4.35 1.65 -10.42
N VAL A 113 4.75 2.52 -9.50
CA VAL A 113 6.12 3.05 -9.35
C VAL A 113 6.58 2.91 -7.90
N VAL A 114 7.89 2.89 -7.68
CA VAL A 114 8.50 3.10 -6.35
C VAL A 114 9.12 4.49 -6.31
N ILE A 115 9.03 5.16 -5.16
CA ILE A 115 9.63 6.49 -4.95
C ILE A 115 10.57 6.51 -3.74
N TYR A 116 11.65 7.26 -3.85
CA TYR A 116 12.61 7.52 -2.76
C TYR A 116 12.86 9.03 -2.65
N GLY A 117 12.73 9.58 -1.45
CA GLY A 117 12.97 11.00 -1.18
C GLY A 117 14.27 11.20 -0.40
N ILE A 118 15.16 12.07 -0.87
CA ILE A 118 16.42 12.41 -0.21
C ILE A 118 16.38 13.87 0.24
N ASN A 119 16.44 14.11 1.55
CA ASN A 119 16.38 15.45 2.10
C ASN A 119 17.79 16.06 2.21
N LYS A 120 18.34 16.47 1.07
CA LYS A 120 19.77 16.78 0.92
C LYS A 120 20.14 18.25 1.17
N GLU A 121 21.11 18.46 2.05
CA GLU A 121 21.70 19.75 2.38
C GLU A 121 23.20 19.60 2.64
N GLN A 122 23.99 20.68 2.61
CA GLN A 122 25.46 20.57 2.69
C GLN A 122 25.93 19.86 3.98
N TYR A 123 26.57 18.70 3.82
CA TYR A 123 26.97 17.80 4.91
C TYR A 123 25.78 17.37 5.79
N SER A 124 24.58 17.22 5.22
CA SER A 124 23.31 17.03 5.94
C SER A 124 22.26 16.42 5.00
N ASN A 125 22.36 15.13 4.73
CA ASN A 125 21.62 14.33 3.77
C ASN A 125 21.19 12.98 4.40
N ASP A 126 19.88 12.67 4.41
CA ASP A 126 19.43 11.28 4.58
C ASP A 126 18.17 11.01 3.72
N GLY A 127 17.80 9.76 3.56
CA GLY A 127 16.78 9.31 2.60
C GLY A 127 15.70 8.41 3.18
N PHE A 128 14.53 8.40 2.54
CA PHE A 128 13.38 7.57 2.93
C PHE A 128 12.74 6.89 1.71
N VAL A 129 12.12 5.73 1.95
CA VAL A 129 11.16 5.13 0.98
C VAL A 129 9.83 5.86 1.09
N GLY A 130 9.27 6.33 -0.02
CA GLY A 130 7.92 6.89 -0.02
C GLY A 130 6.89 5.76 -0.02
N LEU A 131 5.96 5.77 0.92
CA LEU A 131 4.88 4.77 1.00
C LEU A 131 3.59 5.25 0.30
N PRO A 132 2.92 4.42 -0.51
CA PRO A 132 1.72 4.79 -1.26
C PRO A 132 0.45 4.83 -0.38
N VAL A 133 -0.60 5.50 -0.87
CA VAL A 133 -1.78 5.89 -0.06
C VAL A 133 -2.69 4.69 0.30
N ASP A 134 -2.60 3.60 -0.45
CA ASP A 134 -3.24 2.29 -0.23
C ASP A 134 -2.69 1.57 1.02
N VAL A 135 -1.39 1.67 1.32
CA VAL A 135 -0.78 1.04 2.52
C VAL A 135 -0.73 1.92 3.77
N LEU A 136 -1.00 3.22 3.67
CA LEU A 136 -1.08 4.10 4.86
C LEU A 136 -2.25 3.71 5.78
N SER A 137 -2.09 3.97 7.09
CA SER A 137 -3.14 3.82 8.11
C SER A 137 -3.19 5.09 8.97
N ASP A 138 -3.59 4.96 10.22
CA ASP A 138 -4.06 6.01 11.12
C ASP A 138 -3.36 6.02 12.49
N GLU A 139 -2.58 4.98 12.82
CA GLU A 139 -1.76 4.84 14.04
C GLU A 139 -0.27 4.69 13.73
N TYR A 140 0.54 5.54 14.36
CA TYR A 140 2.01 5.59 14.22
C TYR A 140 2.68 5.97 15.55
N TYR A 141 3.96 5.65 15.69
CA TYR A 141 4.82 6.13 16.79
C TYR A 141 6.06 6.83 16.24
N ALA A 142 6.27 8.09 16.64
CA ALA A 142 7.49 8.80 16.28
C ALA A 142 8.74 8.11 16.86
N ILE A 143 9.85 8.19 16.14
CA ILE A 143 11.17 7.67 16.53
C ILE A 143 12.27 8.65 16.07
N THR A 144 13.12 9.06 17.01
CA THR A 144 14.12 10.12 16.81
C THR A 144 15.40 9.81 17.58
N TRP A 145 16.57 10.28 17.14
CA TRP A 145 17.80 10.21 17.93
C TRP A 145 17.84 11.29 19.02
N SER A 146 18.40 10.95 20.18
CA SER A 146 18.53 11.86 21.33
C SER A 146 19.74 11.47 22.21
N PRO A 147 20.49 12.43 22.81
CA PRO A 147 20.30 13.88 22.72
C PRO A 147 20.62 14.43 21.31
N PRO A 148 19.80 15.32 20.74
CA PRO A 148 20.02 15.87 19.40
C PRO A 148 21.05 17.01 19.42
N ASN A 149 21.87 17.14 18.37
CA ASN A 149 22.73 18.33 18.18
C ASN A 149 21.93 19.57 17.74
N ARG A 150 20.75 19.37 17.17
CA ARG A 150 19.76 20.41 16.86
C ARG A 150 18.42 20.05 17.49
N GLN A 151 17.57 19.37 16.74
CA GLN A 151 16.16 19.14 17.07
C GLN A 151 15.76 17.71 16.67
N CYS A 152 14.90 17.09 17.48
CA CYS A 152 14.10 15.92 17.13
C CYS A 152 12.84 16.40 16.41
N GLU A 153 12.42 15.70 15.37
CA GLU A 153 11.34 16.16 14.48
C GLU A 153 10.39 15.02 14.14
N MET A 154 9.10 15.36 14.00
CA MET A 154 8.10 14.51 13.34
C MET A 154 7.22 15.36 12.43
N MET A 155 6.71 14.78 11.35
CA MET A 155 5.84 15.44 10.39
C MET A 155 4.69 14.51 9.98
N VAL A 156 3.48 15.06 9.88
CA VAL A 156 2.28 14.38 9.38
C VAL A 156 1.77 15.09 8.13
N VAL A 157 1.40 14.34 7.09
CA VAL A 157 0.85 14.85 5.83
C VAL A 157 -0.56 14.30 5.62
N GLY A 158 -1.52 15.19 5.42
CA GLY A 158 -2.92 14.84 5.16
C GLY A 158 -3.11 14.29 3.74
N VAL A 159 -3.58 13.06 3.62
CA VAL A 159 -3.88 12.43 2.31
C VAL A 159 -5.38 12.55 1.94
N GLU A 160 -6.19 13.04 2.88
CA GLU A 160 -7.62 13.30 2.76
C GLU A 160 -8.01 14.62 3.45
N ASP A 161 -9.12 15.21 3.01
CA ASP A 161 -9.70 16.41 3.62
C ASP A 161 -10.42 16.11 4.95
N ALA A 162 -10.44 17.11 5.84
CA ALA A 162 -10.99 17.05 7.20
C ALA A 162 -10.43 15.87 8.05
N THR A 163 -9.12 15.62 7.95
CA THR A 163 -8.41 14.63 8.77
C THR A 163 -8.01 15.24 10.11
N SER A 164 -8.64 14.82 11.20
CA SER A 164 -8.21 15.20 12.55
C SER A 164 -7.04 14.32 12.99
N VAL A 165 -5.95 14.94 13.45
CA VAL A 165 -4.73 14.27 13.90
C VAL A 165 -4.41 14.71 15.33
N SER A 166 -4.21 13.74 16.22
CA SER A 166 -3.80 13.94 17.61
C SER A 166 -2.45 13.30 17.88
N VAL A 167 -1.50 14.07 18.39
CA VAL A 167 -0.16 13.61 18.79
C VAL A 167 -0.05 13.69 20.31
N THR A 168 0.04 12.54 20.98
CA THR A 168 0.31 12.46 22.42
C THR A 168 1.82 12.34 22.64
N ILE A 169 2.40 13.33 23.31
CA ILE A 169 3.85 13.46 23.46
C ILE A 169 4.42 12.33 24.33
N GLY A 170 5.44 11.63 23.79
CA GLY A 170 6.07 10.47 24.43
C GLY A 170 6.80 10.79 25.73
N GLN A 171 7.02 9.77 26.56
CA GLN A 171 7.68 9.94 27.86
C GLN A 171 9.16 10.32 27.75
N ASN A 172 9.81 9.99 26.63
CA ASN A 172 11.25 10.17 26.41
C ASN A 172 11.67 11.64 26.23
N ILE A 173 10.72 12.57 26.02
CA ILE A 173 11.00 14.02 25.91
C ILE A 173 11.54 14.62 27.23
N GLY A 174 11.38 13.91 28.35
CA GLY A 174 11.96 14.27 29.64
C GLY A 174 11.31 15.51 30.26
N SER A 175 12.06 16.62 30.27
CA SER A 175 11.64 17.96 30.72
C SER A 175 11.46 18.96 29.57
N ALA A 176 11.82 18.58 28.34
CA ALA A 176 11.57 19.40 27.16
C ALA A 176 10.10 19.33 26.72
N TYR A 177 9.74 20.13 25.72
CA TYR A 177 8.38 20.30 25.23
C TYR A 177 8.37 20.53 23.72
N VAL A 178 7.26 20.17 23.09
CA VAL A 178 6.90 20.66 21.75
C VAL A 178 6.19 22.00 21.95
N SER A 179 6.62 23.06 21.26
CA SER A 179 5.88 24.32 21.23
C SER A 179 5.04 24.39 19.96
N TYR A 180 3.73 24.63 20.08
CA TYR A 180 2.81 24.75 18.94
C TYR A 180 1.63 25.67 19.30
N GLY A 181 1.15 26.50 18.36
CA GLY A 181 -0.01 27.36 18.58
C GLY A 181 0.08 28.31 19.79
N GLY A 182 1.30 28.73 20.17
CA GLY A 182 1.54 29.55 21.36
C GLY A 182 1.46 28.80 22.70
N LYS A 183 1.45 27.45 22.68
CA LYS A 183 1.39 26.58 23.86
C LYS A 183 2.56 25.59 23.87
N ASN A 184 2.98 25.19 25.06
CA ASN A 184 4.01 24.17 25.25
C ASN A 184 3.36 22.86 25.72
N TYR A 185 3.69 21.77 25.03
CA TYR A 185 3.18 20.42 25.25
C TYR A 185 4.31 19.53 25.77
N TYR A 186 4.18 19.10 27.02
CA TYR A 186 5.10 18.22 27.73
C TYR A 186 4.67 16.75 27.61
N LYS A 187 5.46 15.81 28.13
CA LYS A 187 5.14 14.37 28.14
C LYS A 187 3.72 14.08 28.62
N GLY A 188 3.01 13.23 27.89
CA GLY A 188 1.61 12.86 28.16
C GLY A 188 0.58 13.95 27.86
N ASN A 189 0.98 15.15 27.41
CA ASN A 189 0.03 16.10 26.80
C ASN A 189 -0.27 15.67 25.36
N THR A 190 -1.47 16.00 24.88
CA THR A 190 -1.88 15.77 23.50
C THR A 190 -2.04 17.11 22.80
N VAL A 191 -1.39 17.26 21.64
CA VAL A 191 -1.67 18.35 20.68
C VAL A 191 -2.55 17.79 19.55
N THR A 192 -3.47 18.60 19.03
CA THR A 192 -4.43 18.16 18.02
C THR A 192 -4.61 19.24 16.96
N GLU A 193 -4.68 18.83 15.70
CA GLU A 193 -4.77 19.70 14.54
C GLU A 193 -5.62 19.02 13.45
N THR A 194 -6.28 19.82 12.60
CA THR A 194 -7.04 19.32 11.45
C THR A 194 -6.27 19.62 10.16
N LEU A 195 -5.92 18.56 9.44
CA LEU A 195 -5.25 18.60 8.14
C LEU A 195 -6.28 18.40 7.04
N ASN A 196 -6.20 19.21 5.99
CA ASN A 196 -6.82 18.89 4.72
C ASN A 196 -5.81 18.22 3.79
N LYS A 197 -6.25 17.72 2.63
CA LYS A 197 -5.38 17.02 1.69
C LYS A 197 -4.23 17.92 1.24
N TYR A 198 -3.01 17.39 1.23
CA TYR A 198 -1.76 18.13 0.97
C TYR A 198 -1.34 19.17 2.04
N ASP A 199 -2.01 19.23 3.19
CA ASP A 199 -1.48 19.96 4.34
C ASP A 199 -0.40 19.14 5.06
N THR A 200 0.65 19.81 5.49
CA THR A 200 1.86 19.26 6.12
C THR A 200 2.03 19.88 7.49
N TRP A 201 2.05 19.08 8.55
CA TRP A 201 2.16 19.54 9.94
C TRP A 201 3.38 18.93 10.60
N GLN A 202 4.37 19.76 10.90
CA GLN A 202 5.59 19.37 11.60
C GLN A 202 5.55 19.81 13.07
N LEU A 203 6.14 19.00 13.94
CA LEU A 203 6.34 19.26 15.36
C LEU A 203 7.79 18.95 15.73
N ILE A 204 8.47 19.89 16.37
CA ILE A 204 9.90 19.76 16.72
C ILE A 204 10.15 20.00 18.21
N SER A 205 11.23 19.39 18.74
CA SER A 205 11.64 19.46 20.14
C SER A 205 13.16 19.35 20.29
N THR A 206 13.69 19.77 21.44
CA THR A 206 15.07 19.49 21.86
C THR A 206 15.20 18.22 22.72
N GLY A 207 14.08 17.63 23.14
CA GLY A 207 14.04 16.31 23.80
C GLY A 207 13.65 15.18 22.84
N ASP A 208 13.81 13.93 23.27
CA ASP A 208 13.50 12.77 22.44
C ASP A 208 11.99 12.67 22.15
N LEU A 209 11.60 12.66 20.87
CA LEU A 209 10.21 12.47 20.47
C LEU A 209 9.83 10.98 20.35
N THR A 210 10.79 10.06 20.50
CA THR A 210 10.57 8.60 20.44
C THR A 210 9.42 8.18 21.35
N GLY A 211 8.48 7.39 20.80
CA GLY A 211 7.32 6.90 21.54
C GLY A 211 6.17 7.91 21.68
N SER A 212 6.23 9.06 20.99
CA SER A 212 5.06 9.92 20.83
C SER A 212 4.05 9.24 19.91
N PHE A 213 2.81 9.11 20.35
CA PHE A 213 1.75 8.41 19.63
C PHE A 213 1.00 9.36 18.71
N ILE A 214 0.95 9.06 17.41
CA ILE A 214 0.13 9.76 16.43
C ILE A 214 -1.10 8.89 16.15
N LYS A 215 -2.29 9.40 16.48
CA LYS A 215 -3.58 8.85 16.07
C LYS A 215 -4.29 9.84 15.16
N SER A 216 -5.02 9.34 14.17
CA SER A 216 -5.80 10.16 13.24
C SER A 216 -7.16 9.53 12.93
N THR A 217 -8.06 10.31 12.34
CA THR A 217 -9.43 9.85 11.97
C THR A 217 -9.53 9.26 10.56
N LYS A 218 -8.46 9.36 9.78
CA LYS A 218 -8.32 8.96 8.38
C LYS A 218 -6.84 8.65 8.12
N LYS A 219 -6.50 8.12 6.95
CA LYS A 219 -5.11 7.85 6.58
C LYS A 219 -4.23 9.10 6.63
N VAL A 220 -2.97 8.95 7.02
CA VAL A 220 -1.94 9.99 6.97
C VAL A 220 -0.58 9.42 6.57
N SER A 221 0.27 10.22 5.92
CA SER A 221 1.70 9.89 5.82
C SER A 221 2.43 10.51 7.01
N VAL A 222 3.34 9.76 7.65
CA VAL A 222 4.07 10.21 8.84
C VAL A 222 5.57 9.99 8.64
N PHE A 223 6.37 10.97 9.07
CA PHE A 223 7.82 10.95 9.05
C PHE A 223 8.35 11.31 10.44
N SER A 224 9.52 10.78 10.82
CA SER A 224 10.26 11.32 11.96
C SER A 224 11.77 11.10 11.84
N GLY A 225 12.51 11.84 12.66
CA GLY A 225 13.96 11.79 12.72
C GLY A 225 14.54 13.05 13.36
N ASN A 226 15.55 13.64 12.73
CA ASN A 226 16.28 14.79 13.29
C ASN A 226 16.75 15.77 12.23
N LYS A 227 16.58 17.06 12.53
CA LYS A 227 16.99 18.18 11.68
C LYS A 227 18.44 18.10 11.22
N LYS A 228 19.33 17.85 12.19
CA LYS A 228 20.75 17.49 12.05
C LYS A 228 21.29 17.02 13.41
N THR A 229 22.01 15.90 13.48
CA THR A 229 22.61 15.39 14.72
C THR A 229 23.81 14.47 14.50
N ASN A 230 24.69 14.37 15.51
CA ASN A 230 25.64 13.27 15.63
C ASN A 230 25.02 12.10 16.42
N ILE A 231 25.56 10.89 16.24
CA ILE A 231 25.13 9.64 16.90
C ILE A 231 26.35 8.96 17.53
N GLY A 232 26.27 8.66 18.82
CA GLY A 232 27.37 8.10 19.59
C GLY A 232 28.50 9.10 19.87
N ALA A 233 29.74 8.61 19.97
CA ALA A 233 30.90 9.44 20.33
C ALA A 233 31.52 10.24 19.16
N GLY A 234 31.09 9.98 17.92
CA GLY A 234 31.67 10.58 16.71
C GLY A 234 31.25 12.03 16.50
N GLY A 235 32.09 12.79 15.80
CA GLY A 235 31.92 14.24 15.62
C GLY A 235 31.08 14.65 14.40
N SER A 236 30.96 13.77 13.40
CA SER A 236 30.21 14.07 12.17
C SER A 236 28.69 14.01 12.38
N GLN A 237 27.93 14.73 11.56
CA GLN A 237 26.55 15.10 11.87
C GLN A 237 25.70 15.08 10.61
N ASP A 238 24.60 14.34 10.64
CA ASP A 238 23.73 14.24 9.48
C ASP A 238 22.27 14.57 9.80
N HIS A 239 21.47 14.84 8.75
CA HIS A 239 20.01 14.80 8.84
C HIS A 239 19.57 13.35 9.12
N LEU A 240 18.37 13.13 9.65
CA LEU A 240 17.80 11.78 9.80
C LEU A 240 16.31 11.84 9.45
N VAL A 241 15.85 10.95 8.57
CA VAL A 241 14.43 10.86 8.18
C VAL A 241 14.09 9.46 7.68
N GLU A 242 13.00 8.89 8.17
CA GLU A 242 12.31 7.77 7.52
C GLU A 242 10.81 8.10 7.39
N GLN A 243 10.15 7.53 6.38
CA GLN A 243 8.68 7.49 6.35
C GLN A 243 8.24 6.29 7.21
N LEU A 244 7.45 6.57 8.24
CA LEU A 244 7.10 5.56 9.24
C LEU A 244 6.07 4.57 8.70
N THR A 245 6.25 3.30 9.05
CA THR A 245 5.27 2.24 8.82
C THR A 245 4.16 2.30 9.89
N PRO A 246 2.88 2.09 9.52
CA PRO A 246 1.78 2.12 10.48
C PRO A 246 1.82 0.90 11.40
N VAL A 247 1.27 1.05 12.61
CA VAL A 247 1.39 0.05 13.69
C VAL A 247 0.81 -1.33 13.32
N ASN A 248 -0.11 -1.40 12.35
CA ASN A 248 -0.69 -2.65 11.87
C ASN A 248 0.21 -3.45 10.90
N THR A 249 1.34 -2.90 10.43
CA THR A 249 2.32 -3.61 9.58
C THR A 249 3.62 -3.94 10.32
N TRP A 250 3.64 -3.77 11.64
CA TRP A 250 4.78 -4.08 12.51
C TRP A 250 4.84 -5.58 12.81
N GLY A 251 6.00 -6.22 12.66
CA GLY A 251 6.13 -7.67 12.88
C GLY A 251 6.72 -8.05 14.23
N LYS A 252 6.99 -9.36 14.39
CA LYS A 252 7.57 -9.94 15.62
C LYS A 252 8.97 -10.51 15.41
N ASN A 253 9.28 -10.98 14.20
CA ASN A 253 10.56 -11.58 13.87
C ASN A 253 11.37 -10.64 12.99
N PHE A 254 12.63 -10.39 13.34
CA PHE A 254 13.53 -9.56 12.53
C PHE A 254 14.90 -10.23 12.46
N ALA A 255 15.66 -9.86 11.44
CA ALA A 255 17.07 -10.16 11.35
C ALA A 255 17.84 -8.89 10.95
N THR A 256 19.10 -8.79 11.38
CA THR A 256 19.93 -7.60 11.14
C THR A 256 21.30 -7.96 10.60
N VAL A 257 21.74 -7.18 9.61
CA VAL A 257 23.11 -7.17 9.08
C VAL A 257 23.85 -5.91 9.54
N PRO A 258 25.13 -6.00 9.89
CA PRO A 258 25.92 -4.83 10.23
C PRO A 258 26.30 -4.03 8.98
N ILE A 259 26.47 -2.71 9.14
CA ILE A 259 26.91 -1.82 8.04
C ILE A 259 28.29 -2.25 7.51
N PRO A 260 28.45 -2.40 6.18
CA PRO A 260 29.70 -2.83 5.56
C PRO A 260 30.93 -2.00 5.95
N LEU A 261 32.04 -2.70 6.16
CA LEU A 261 33.38 -2.12 6.36
C LEU A 261 33.52 -1.20 7.59
N ARG A 262 32.69 -1.38 8.62
CA ARG A 262 32.74 -0.62 9.88
C ARG A 262 33.38 -1.44 11.01
N THR A 263 34.26 -0.81 11.80
CA THR A 263 34.86 -1.34 13.03
C THR A 263 34.04 -1.01 14.28
N VAL A 264 33.07 -0.11 14.16
CA VAL A 264 32.18 0.32 15.25
C VAL A 264 30.73 -0.07 14.93
N GLY A 265 30.06 -0.63 15.93
CA GLY A 265 28.66 -1.04 15.86
C GLY A 265 27.68 0.13 15.88
N ASP A 266 26.40 -0.16 15.72
CA ASP A 266 25.33 0.85 15.58
C ASP A 266 24.29 0.72 16.69
N TYR A 267 23.47 1.75 16.86
CA TYR A 267 22.40 1.76 17.85
C TYR A 267 21.10 1.24 17.24
N PHE A 268 20.41 0.37 17.96
CA PHE A 268 19.09 -0.13 17.59
C PHE A 268 18.09 0.33 18.65
N LYS A 269 17.02 0.99 18.20
CA LYS A 269 15.86 1.35 19.03
C LYS A 269 14.71 0.40 18.72
N PHE A 270 14.01 -0.01 19.76
CA PHE A 270 12.89 -0.96 19.73
C PHE A 270 11.68 -0.28 20.37
N ILE A 271 10.56 -0.11 19.66
CA ILE A 271 9.30 0.43 20.19
C ILE A 271 8.23 -0.65 20.21
N ALA A 272 7.50 -0.81 21.31
CA ALA A 272 6.42 -1.79 21.43
C ALA A 272 5.05 -1.22 21.01
N SER A 273 4.28 -2.02 20.27
CA SER A 273 2.85 -1.77 20.02
C SER A 273 1.96 -2.01 21.25
N GLU A 274 2.47 -2.70 22.27
CA GLU A 274 1.74 -3.21 23.44
C GLU A 274 2.53 -3.08 24.75
N ASP A 275 1.84 -3.25 25.88
CA ASP A 275 2.45 -3.31 27.21
C ASP A 275 3.21 -4.63 27.44
N ASN A 276 4.26 -4.58 28.26
CA ASN A 276 5.05 -5.74 28.69
C ASN A 276 5.65 -6.60 27.56
N THR A 277 5.84 -6.03 26.37
CA THR A 277 6.42 -6.75 25.23
C THR A 277 7.86 -7.18 25.52
N GLN A 278 8.06 -8.49 25.61
CA GLN A 278 9.38 -9.11 25.74
C GLN A 278 10.06 -9.17 24.37
N VAL A 279 11.36 -8.86 24.34
CA VAL A 279 12.23 -8.88 23.14
C VAL A 279 13.53 -9.61 23.47
N THR A 280 13.93 -10.55 22.63
CA THR A 280 15.19 -11.28 22.71
C THR A 280 15.98 -11.10 21.41
N ILE A 281 17.23 -10.67 21.55
CA ILE A 281 18.22 -10.62 20.48
C ILE A 281 19.16 -11.82 20.67
N SER A 282 19.48 -12.52 19.57
CA SER A 282 20.35 -13.69 19.51
C SER A 282 21.25 -13.64 18.25
N GLY A 283 22.19 -14.58 18.13
CA GLY A 283 23.15 -14.64 17.01
C GLY A 283 24.51 -14.07 17.40
N GLY A 284 25.04 -13.11 16.63
CA GLY A 284 26.33 -12.46 16.88
C GLY A 284 26.36 -11.51 18.09
N TYR A 285 25.19 -11.17 18.63
CA TYR A 285 25.02 -10.42 19.88
C TYR A 285 23.79 -10.98 20.62
N SER A 286 23.80 -10.97 21.95
CA SER A 286 22.73 -11.56 22.76
C SER A 286 22.25 -10.60 23.84
N SER A 287 20.94 -10.33 23.89
CA SER A 287 20.32 -9.53 24.94
C SER A 287 18.81 -9.75 25.00
N SER A 288 18.26 -10.04 26.18
CA SER A 288 16.81 -10.09 26.41
C SER A 288 16.37 -8.94 27.31
N PHE A 289 15.18 -8.39 27.07
CA PHE A 289 14.62 -7.27 27.81
C PHE A 289 13.10 -7.18 27.63
N THR A 290 12.44 -6.38 28.48
CA THR A 290 10.99 -6.12 28.40
C THR A 290 10.74 -4.63 28.19
N ILE A 291 9.93 -4.30 27.19
CA ILE A 291 9.40 -2.96 26.97
C ILE A 291 8.07 -2.88 27.76
N SER A 292 8.11 -2.29 28.96
CA SER A 292 6.99 -2.38 29.93
C SER A 292 5.70 -1.65 29.51
N LYS A 293 5.70 -0.86 28.43
CA LYS A 293 4.57 -0.03 28.01
C LYS A 293 4.45 0.06 26.48
N LYS A 294 3.22 0.09 25.98
CA LYS A 294 2.87 0.51 24.60
C LYS A 294 3.47 1.91 24.32
N GLY A 295 4.17 2.06 23.20
CA GLY A 295 4.92 3.27 22.87
C GLY A 295 6.19 3.50 23.71
N GLY A 296 6.49 2.63 24.68
CA GLY A 296 7.77 2.59 25.36
C GLY A 296 8.88 2.17 24.41
N MET A 297 10.12 2.54 24.73
CA MET A 297 11.29 2.20 23.92
C MET A 297 12.45 1.68 24.75
N VAL A 298 13.25 0.82 24.13
CA VAL A 298 14.58 0.40 24.64
C VAL A 298 15.60 0.62 23.52
N GLN A 299 16.83 0.96 23.91
CA GLN A 299 17.96 1.11 23.00
C GLN A 299 19.06 0.09 23.32
N LYS A 300 19.69 -0.47 22.29
CA LYS A 300 20.88 -1.34 22.39
C LYS A 300 21.96 -0.82 21.43
N MET A 301 23.21 -1.20 21.68
CA MET A 301 24.30 -1.04 20.71
C MET A 301 24.71 -2.45 20.28
N ILE A 302 24.67 -2.71 18.98
CA ILE A 302 24.96 -4.01 18.36
C ILE A 302 26.30 -3.89 17.61
N PRO A 303 27.32 -4.73 17.90
CA PRO A 303 28.63 -4.65 17.25
C PRO A 303 28.57 -4.80 15.72
N SER A 304 29.48 -4.16 14.99
CA SER A 304 29.54 -4.25 13.51
C SER A 304 30.01 -5.62 12.97
N THR A 305 30.27 -6.57 13.85
CA THR A 305 30.52 -7.98 13.51
C THR A 305 29.30 -8.87 13.75
N ALA A 306 28.22 -8.35 14.33
CA ALA A 306 27.11 -9.14 14.85
C ALA A 306 25.94 -9.24 13.85
N TYR A 307 25.79 -10.43 13.26
CA TYR A 307 24.63 -10.84 12.48
C TYR A 307 23.60 -11.44 13.45
N CYS A 308 22.43 -10.83 13.58
CA CYS A 308 21.51 -11.12 14.69
C CYS A 308 20.11 -11.48 14.22
N GLN A 309 19.42 -12.28 15.03
CA GLN A 309 17.96 -12.42 15.02
C GLN A 309 17.39 -11.61 16.20
N ILE A 310 16.21 -11.04 16.02
CA ILE A 310 15.40 -10.40 17.06
C ILE A 310 14.02 -11.07 17.03
N VAL A 311 13.54 -11.52 18.20
CA VAL A 311 12.20 -12.10 18.36
C VAL A 311 11.47 -11.34 19.47
N ALA A 312 10.23 -10.95 19.20
CA ALA A 312 9.36 -10.25 20.14
C ALA A 312 8.05 -11.02 20.40
N SER A 313 7.52 -10.91 21.62
CA SER A 313 6.22 -11.51 22.00
C SER A 313 5.03 -10.84 21.29
N ASN A 314 5.09 -9.52 21.16
CA ASN A 314 4.07 -8.67 20.52
C ASN A 314 4.77 -7.82 19.45
N ALA A 315 4.02 -7.21 18.54
CA ALA A 315 4.61 -6.48 17.42
C ALA A 315 5.45 -5.27 17.87
N ILE A 316 6.58 -5.04 17.20
CA ILE A 316 7.50 -3.93 17.48
C ILE A 316 7.92 -3.20 16.20
N MET A 317 8.39 -1.96 16.34
CA MET A 317 9.22 -1.31 15.33
C MET A 317 10.68 -1.38 15.75
N VAL A 318 11.55 -1.78 14.83
CA VAL A 318 13.01 -1.79 14.98
C VAL A 318 13.61 -0.75 14.05
N THR A 319 14.49 0.11 14.57
CA THR A 319 15.17 1.15 13.77
C THR A 319 16.66 1.15 14.10
N GLN A 320 17.49 1.06 13.07
CA GLN A 320 18.94 1.20 13.15
C GLN A 320 19.33 2.67 13.00
N PHE A 321 20.27 3.10 13.84
CA PHE A 321 20.86 4.42 13.88
C PHE A 321 22.38 4.27 13.74
N VAL A 322 22.89 4.57 12.54
CA VAL A 322 24.31 4.42 12.19
C VAL A 322 25.13 5.44 12.98
N GLN A 323 26.16 5.00 13.72
CA GLN A 323 27.00 5.93 14.48
C GLN A 323 27.78 6.89 13.58
N SER A 324 27.99 8.13 14.04
CA SER A 324 28.90 9.11 13.44
C SER A 324 30.32 8.59 13.30
N GLN A 325 31.09 9.19 12.38
CA GLN A 325 32.49 8.86 12.11
C GLN A 325 33.33 8.83 13.40
N GLN A 326 33.96 7.68 13.66
CA GLN A 326 34.89 7.46 14.78
C GLN A 326 36.37 7.48 14.33
N SER A 327 36.66 7.23 13.05
CA SER A 327 38.01 7.23 12.50
C SER A 327 38.06 7.85 11.09
N SER A 328 39.17 8.49 10.72
CA SER A 328 39.36 9.06 9.38
C SER A 328 39.42 8.00 8.27
N SER A 329 39.72 6.76 8.63
CA SER A 329 39.63 5.56 7.78
C SER A 329 38.20 5.13 7.44
N GLU A 330 37.20 5.65 8.16
CA GLU A 330 35.78 5.26 8.02
C GLU A 330 34.90 6.50 7.77
N PRO A 331 35.02 7.17 6.60
CA PRO A 331 34.11 8.25 6.23
C PRO A 331 32.67 7.72 6.17
N SER A 332 31.86 8.16 7.13
CA SER A 332 30.51 7.68 7.39
C SER A 332 29.87 8.58 8.45
N ASP A 333 28.94 9.41 8.00
CA ASP A 333 28.08 10.24 8.84
C ASP A 333 26.82 9.44 9.24
N PRO A 334 26.05 9.90 10.23
CA PRO A 334 24.82 9.24 10.66
C PRO A 334 23.81 8.95 9.54
N ALA A 335 23.02 7.90 9.74
CA ALA A 335 21.85 7.58 8.94
C ALA A 335 20.83 6.80 9.78
N MET A 336 19.56 6.86 9.40
CA MET A 336 18.44 6.19 10.07
C MET A 336 17.78 5.19 9.12
N MET A 337 17.53 3.96 9.58
CA MET A 337 16.86 2.94 8.78
C MET A 337 15.80 2.19 9.57
N ILE A 338 14.58 2.09 9.05
CA ILE A 338 13.60 1.12 9.53
C ILE A 338 14.06 -0.28 9.12
N ILE A 339 14.07 -1.22 10.07
CA ILE A 339 14.32 -2.62 9.81
C ILE A 339 12.97 -3.32 9.65
N PRO A 340 12.60 -3.79 8.43
CA PRO A 340 11.39 -4.56 8.26
C PRO A 340 11.53 -5.93 8.96
N PRO A 341 10.44 -6.46 9.52
CA PRO A 341 10.39 -7.84 10.00
C PRO A 341 10.50 -8.82 8.82
N VAL A 342 10.80 -10.10 9.11
CA VAL A 342 11.04 -11.14 8.09
C VAL A 342 9.78 -11.39 7.26
N GLU A 343 8.62 -11.32 7.92
CA GLU A 343 7.27 -11.44 7.38
C GLU A 343 6.96 -10.35 6.31
N GLN A 344 7.77 -9.28 6.22
CA GLN A 344 7.60 -8.16 5.28
C GLN A 344 8.63 -8.17 4.14
N TYR A 345 9.48 -9.18 4.05
CA TYR A 345 10.47 -9.33 3.00
C TYR A 345 9.80 -9.61 1.63
N GLY A 346 10.35 -9.03 0.55
CA GLY A 346 9.89 -9.26 -0.82
C GLY A 346 10.80 -10.23 -1.60
N ALA A 347 10.35 -10.66 -2.78
CA ALA A 347 11.14 -11.45 -3.72
C ALA A 347 11.78 -10.63 -4.86
N ASP A 348 11.47 -9.34 -4.97
CA ASP A 348 12.20 -8.36 -5.78
C ASP A 348 12.13 -6.94 -5.21
N TYR A 349 13.16 -6.14 -5.53
CA TYR A 349 13.28 -4.73 -5.23
C TYR A 349 13.89 -4.00 -6.45
N THR A 350 13.28 -2.90 -6.86
CA THR A 350 13.85 -1.98 -7.86
C THR A 350 14.08 -0.62 -7.23
N PHE A 351 15.35 -0.27 -7.02
CA PHE A 351 15.79 0.94 -6.35
C PHE A 351 16.72 1.78 -7.22
N ALA A 352 16.99 3.01 -6.80
CA ALA A 352 18.02 3.86 -7.40
C ALA A 352 18.94 4.40 -6.30
N THR A 353 20.23 4.51 -6.61
CA THR A 353 21.21 5.09 -5.69
C THR A 353 21.22 6.61 -5.85
N PRO A 354 21.11 7.39 -4.75
CA PRO A 354 21.40 8.81 -4.74
C PRO A 354 22.79 9.17 -5.29
N LYS A 355 22.98 10.44 -5.66
CA LYS A 355 24.29 10.97 -6.06
C LYS A 355 24.84 11.89 -4.97
N TYR A 356 26.10 11.71 -4.59
CA TYR A 356 26.78 12.50 -3.54
C TYR A 356 26.97 13.97 -3.99
N SER A 357 26.85 14.95 -3.09
CA SER A 357 26.91 16.37 -3.45
C SER A 357 28.23 16.80 -4.11
N LEU A 358 29.34 16.16 -3.77
CA LEU A 358 30.68 16.45 -4.31
C LEU A 358 31.27 15.28 -5.14
N GLY A 359 30.46 14.34 -5.64
CA GLY A 359 30.95 13.22 -6.46
C GLY A 359 29.98 12.04 -6.62
N SER A 360 30.37 10.88 -6.08
CA SER A 360 29.59 9.63 -6.04
C SER A 360 29.77 8.95 -4.67
N TYR A 361 28.76 8.20 -4.21
CA TYR A 361 28.83 7.38 -2.99
C TYR A 361 29.48 6.01 -3.26
N GLU A 362 30.08 5.41 -2.24
CA GLU A 362 30.28 3.95 -2.17
C GLU A 362 28.95 3.31 -1.74
N ASN A 363 28.22 2.72 -2.69
CA ASN A 363 26.88 2.14 -2.46
C ASN A 363 26.96 0.63 -2.18
N TYR A 364 26.16 0.16 -1.22
CA TYR A 364 26.04 -1.24 -0.85
C TYR A 364 24.58 -1.64 -0.76
N PHE A 365 24.21 -2.71 -1.46
CA PHE A 365 22.97 -3.43 -1.20
C PHE A 365 23.24 -4.52 -0.17
N MET A 366 22.64 -4.39 1.01
CA MET A 366 22.74 -5.36 2.11
C MET A 366 21.48 -6.23 2.10
N PHE A 367 21.62 -7.52 2.41
CA PHE A 367 20.54 -8.49 2.25
C PHE A 367 20.50 -9.54 3.36
N ILE A 368 19.32 -10.11 3.56
CA ILE A 368 19.07 -11.26 4.44
C ILE A 368 18.16 -12.25 3.75
N VAL A 369 18.58 -13.50 3.61
CA VAL A 369 17.87 -14.57 2.88
C VAL A 369 18.00 -15.88 3.63
N GLU A 370 17.11 -16.84 3.37
CA GLU A 370 17.27 -18.21 3.85
C GLU A 370 18.43 -18.93 3.12
N GLU A 371 19.20 -19.74 3.85
CA GLU A 371 20.46 -20.34 3.38
C GLU A 371 20.27 -21.23 2.13
N SER A 372 19.14 -21.93 2.02
CA SER A 372 18.84 -22.77 0.84
C SER A 372 18.54 -21.94 -0.42
N LYS A 373 17.83 -20.82 -0.27
CA LYS A 373 17.33 -20.00 -1.38
C LYS A 373 18.41 -19.05 -1.92
N ALA A 374 19.45 -18.71 -1.14
CA ALA A 374 20.48 -17.74 -1.47
C ALA A 374 21.11 -17.84 -2.88
N SER A 375 21.26 -19.05 -3.43
CA SER A 375 21.80 -19.29 -4.78
C SER A 375 20.93 -18.71 -5.92
N GLY A 376 19.66 -18.42 -5.64
CA GLY A 376 18.71 -17.82 -6.59
C GLY A 376 18.70 -16.29 -6.61
N LEU A 377 19.47 -15.60 -5.76
CA LEU A 377 19.56 -14.13 -5.78
C LEU A 377 20.24 -13.58 -7.04
N ARG A 378 19.65 -12.53 -7.61
CA ARG A 378 20.11 -11.87 -8.84
C ARG A 378 20.17 -10.35 -8.66
N VAL A 379 21.19 -9.72 -9.21
CA VAL A 379 21.31 -8.25 -9.37
C VAL A 379 21.39 -7.93 -10.86
N ASP A 380 20.46 -7.09 -11.33
CA ASP A 380 20.27 -6.72 -12.74
C ASP A 380 20.15 -7.94 -13.69
N GLY A 381 19.56 -9.02 -13.16
CA GLY A 381 19.40 -10.31 -13.85
C GLY A 381 20.61 -11.27 -13.76
N ASN A 382 21.77 -10.80 -13.32
CA ASN A 382 22.98 -11.60 -13.14
C ASN A 382 23.02 -12.22 -11.73
N SER A 383 23.70 -13.35 -11.54
CA SER A 383 23.99 -13.86 -10.19
C SER A 383 24.80 -12.86 -9.36
N PHE A 384 24.61 -12.85 -8.04
CA PHE A 384 25.41 -12.02 -7.14
C PHE A 384 26.93 -12.25 -7.33
N PRO A 385 27.79 -11.22 -7.19
CA PRO A 385 29.22 -11.33 -7.43
C PRO A 385 29.89 -12.48 -6.66
N ILE A 386 30.89 -13.13 -7.27
CA ILE A 386 31.56 -14.30 -6.67
C ILE A 386 32.30 -13.99 -5.34
N ASN A 387 32.58 -12.71 -5.09
CA ASN A 387 33.16 -12.20 -3.83
C ASN A 387 32.11 -11.75 -2.80
N THR A 388 30.81 -12.03 -3.01
CA THR A 388 29.75 -11.74 -2.03
C THR A 388 30.01 -12.49 -0.73
N VAL A 389 30.03 -11.77 0.38
CA VAL A 389 30.28 -12.34 1.71
C VAL A 389 28.96 -12.72 2.35
N TYR A 390 28.70 -14.01 2.44
CA TYR A 390 27.57 -14.59 3.19
C TYR A 390 27.99 -14.93 4.62
N LYS A 391 27.14 -14.64 5.60
CA LYS A 391 27.33 -14.94 7.04
C LYS A 391 26.04 -15.47 7.64
N LYS A 392 26.10 -16.65 8.27
CA LYS A 392 24.96 -17.26 8.94
C LYS A 392 24.59 -16.51 10.22
N ILE A 393 23.30 -16.27 10.42
CA ILE A 393 22.73 -15.72 11.65
C ILE A 393 22.52 -16.90 12.61
N SER A 394 23.48 -17.09 13.52
CA SER A 394 23.54 -18.25 14.42
C SER A 394 22.23 -18.45 15.21
N GLY A 395 21.66 -19.65 15.11
CA GLY A 395 20.36 -19.99 15.68
C GLY A 395 19.20 -20.00 14.67
N THR A 396 19.44 -19.59 13.42
CA THR A 396 18.43 -19.57 12.34
C THR A 396 18.92 -20.28 11.07
N ASN A 397 18.01 -20.45 10.11
CA ASN A 397 18.34 -20.80 8.72
C ASN A 397 18.69 -19.56 7.86
N LEU A 398 18.73 -18.36 8.43
CA LEU A 398 19.01 -17.13 7.67
C LEU A 398 20.52 -16.88 7.54
N ILE A 399 20.91 -16.35 6.38
CA ILE A 399 22.22 -15.76 6.12
C ILE A 399 22.05 -14.29 5.75
N GLY A 400 22.94 -13.45 6.25
CA GLY A 400 23.07 -12.06 5.86
C GLY A 400 24.32 -11.80 5.04
N GLY A 401 24.34 -10.71 4.28
CA GLY A 401 25.50 -10.28 3.51
C GLY A 401 25.32 -8.91 2.86
N TYR A 402 26.26 -8.55 2.00
CA TYR A 402 26.15 -7.35 1.16
C TYR A 402 26.89 -7.52 -0.17
N ILE A 403 26.48 -6.73 -1.16
CA ILE A 403 27.15 -6.54 -2.45
C ILE A 403 27.39 -5.05 -2.69
N PRO A 404 28.54 -4.64 -3.27
CA PRO A 404 28.69 -3.29 -3.79
C PRO A 404 27.80 -3.12 -5.04
N VAL A 405 27.16 -1.96 -5.19
CA VAL A 405 26.40 -1.57 -6.38
C VAL A 405 26.93 -0.26 -6.96
N SER A 406 26.71 -0.02 -8.25
CA SER A 406 27.18 1.20 -8.93
C SER A 406 26.30 2.42 -8.60
N GLU A 407 26.64 3.59 -9.14
CA GLU A 407 25.70 4.71 -9.22
C GLU A 407 24.73 4.44 -10.38
N GLY A 408 23.43 4.25 -10.09
CA GLY A 408 22.43 3.95 -11.12
C GLY A 408 21.06 3.51 -10.59
N THR A 409 20.29 2.86 -11.47
CA THR A 409 19.07 2.10 -11.12
C THR A 409 19.43 0.63 -11.08
N HIS A 410 18.99 -0.08 -10.05
CA HIS A 410 19.29 -1.50 -9.85
C HIS A 410 18.01 -2.28 -9.53
N THR A 411 17.91 -3.50 -10.06
CA THR A 411 16.87 -4.46 -9.70
C THR A 411 17.50 -5.69 -9.08
N VAL A 412 17.22 -5.91 -7.80
CA VAL A 412 17.61 -7.13 -7.09
C VAL A 412 16.39 -8.02 -6.95
N ARG A 413 16.49 -9.29 -7.33
CA ARG A 413 15.37 -10.24 -7.29
C ARG A 413 15.82 -11.67 -7.08
N HIS A 414 14.94 -12.52 -6.58
CA HIS A 414 15.12 -13.95 -6.59
C HIS A 414 14.60 -14.58 -7.90
N ILE A 415 15.04 -15.80 -8.25
CA ILE A 415 14.56 -16.51 -9.47
C ILE A 415 13.21 -17.21 -9.30
N SER A 416 12.74 -17.36 -8.06
CA SER A 416 11.40 -17.85 -7.70
C SER A 416 10.72 -16.79 -6.82
N PRO A 417 9.47 -16.39 -7.11
CA PRO A 417 8.79 -15.28 -6.43
C PRO A 417 8.34 -15.60 -5.00
N ILE A 418 8.28 -16.88 -4.62
CA ILE A 418 7.91 -17.33 -3.27
C ILE A 418 9.09 -17.31 -2.27
N ALA A 419 10.30 -17.05 -2.76
CA ALA A 419 11.52 -17.10 -1.95
C ALA A 419 12.01 -15.67 -1.63
N ILE A 420 11.51 -15.18 -0.51
CA ILE A 420 11.69 -13.82 0.00
C ILE A 420 13.07 -13.55 0.59
N PHE A 421 13.49 -12.28 0.58
CA PHE A 421 14.71 -11.79 1.23
C PHE A 421 14.56 -10.32 1.62
N GLY A 422 15.18 -9.93 2.73
CA GLY A 422 15.23 -8.53 3.19
C GLY A 422 16.25 -7.75 2.37
N GLY A 423 15.92 -6.51 2.02
CA GLY A 423 16.79 -5.62 1.25
C GLY A 423 16.98 -4.25 1.90
N PHE A 424 18.22 -3.77 1.91
CA PHE A 424 18.62 -2.49 2.49
C PHE A 424 19.64 -1.81 1.59
N LEU A 425 19.53 -0.49 1.44
CA LEU A 425 20.50 0.31 0.70
C LEU A 425 21.23 1.24 1.67
N TYR A 426 22.56 1.18 1.62
CA TYR A 426 23.43 2.05 2.39
C TYR A 426 24.51 2.63 1.48
N GLY A 427 24.67 3.95 1.48
CA GLY A 427 25.72 4.62 0.73
C GLY A 427 26.48 5.60 1.59
N LYS A 428 27.81 5.58 1.48
CA LYS A 428 28.71 6.47 2.24
C LYS A 428 29.60 7.31 1.31
N ALA A 429 29.88 8.53 1.71
CA ALA A 429 30.84 9.42 1.09
C ALA A 429 31.54 10.23 2.20
N PRO A 430 32.61 11.00 1.90
CA PRO A 430 33.15 11.94 2.86
C PRO A 430 32.09 12.99 3.25
N LEU A 431 31.70 13.05 4.53
CA LEU A 431 30.76 14.04 5.08
C LEU A 431 29.29 13.96 4.60
N GLU A 432 28.89 12.87 3.93
CA GLU A 432 27.47 12.56 3.64
C GLU A 432 27.27 11.04 3.65
N THR A 433 26.21 10.55 4.31
CA THR A 433 25.73 9.17 4.21
C THR A 433 24.30 9.16 3.66
N TYR A 434 23.75 7.99 3.35
CA TYR A 434 22.30 7.74 3.41
C TYR A 434 22.05 6.28 3.80
N GLY A 435 20.89 6.00 4.38
CA GLY A 435 20.41 4.63 4.58
C GLY A 435 18.90 4.54 4.47
N PHE A 436 18.37 3.47 3.87
CA PHE A 436 16.94 3.11 3.94
C PHE A 436 16.73 1.64 3.54
N THR A 437 15.61 1.03 3.93
CA THR A 437 15.21 -0.28 3.35
C THR A 437 14.91 -0.13 1.86
N THR A 438 15.20 -1.13 1.02
CA THR A 438 14.89 -1.00 -0.43
C THR A 438 13.41 -1.16 -0.75
N GLY A 439 12.64 -1.79 0.15
CA GLY A 439 11.22 -2.06 0.01
C GLY A 439 10.73 -3.09 1.02
N MET A 440 9.41 -3.26 1.10
CA MET A 440 8.74 -4.16 2.04
C MET A 440 7.28 -4.39 1.62
N ARG A 441 6.72 -5.58 1.90
CA ARG A 441 5.34 -5.98 1.55
C ARG A 441 4.22 -5.19 2.26
N MET A 442 4.53 -4.29 3.19
CA MET A 442 3.57 -3.40 3.88
C MET A 442 2.24 -4.03 4.37
N ALA A 443 2.22 -5.34 4.60
CA ALA A 443 1.00 -6.09 4.87
C ALA A 443 0.61 -6.05 6.36
N LYS A 444 -0.63 -6.41 6.69
CA LYS A 444 -1.23 -6.13 8.00
C LYS A 444 -0.99 -7.20 9.07
N VAL A 445 0.25 -7.66 9.19
CA VAL A 445 0.72 -8.71 10.13
C VAL A 445 0.52 -8.40 11.63
N ASN A 446 0.08 -7.19 11.97
CA ASN A 446 -0.36 -6.79 13.31
C ASN A 446 -1.77 -6.14 13.28
N ALA A 447 -2.67 -6.75 12.51
CA ALA A 447 -4.11 -6.52 12.59
C ALA A 447 -4.82 -7.84 12.97
N ILE A 448 -6.15 -7.79 13.07
CA ILE A 448 -6.96 -9.00 13.06
C ILE A 448 -6.99 -9.50 11.62
N CYS A 449 -6.28 -10.59 11.32
CA CYS A 449 -6.47 -11.34 10.09
C CYS A 449 -7.85 -12.00 10.08
N ILE A 450 -8.46 -12.10 8.89
CA ILE A 450 -9.74 -12.75 8.64
C ILE A 450 -9.55 -13.54 7.34
N PRO A 451 -9.72 -14.88 7.32
CA PRO A 451 -9.42 -15.66 6.13
C PRO A 451 -10.26 -15.22 4.91
N THR A 452 -9.62 -15.18 3.75
CA THR A 452 -10.18 -14.75 2.46
C THR A 452 -9.97 -15.81 1.38
N PRO A 453 -10.78 -15.82 0.30
CA PRO A 453 -10.51 -16.68 -0.84
C PRO A 453 -9.21 -16.24 -1.54
N THR A 454 -8.31 -17.17 -1.84
CA THR A 454 -6.99 -16.86 -2.41
C THR A 454 -7.07 -16.07 -3.72
N VAL A 455 -6.23 -15.04 -3.87
CA VAL A 455 -6.11 -14.27 -5.12
C VAL A 455 -4.64 -14.08 -5.48
N THR A 456 -4.25 -14.50 -6.69
CA THR A 456 -2.84 -14.54 -7.10
C THR A 456 -2.15 -13.17 -7.10
N GLY A 457 -1.19 -12.97 -6.21
CA GLY A 457 -0.40 -11.75 -6.06
C GLY A 457 -1.17 -10.59 -5.43
N ASP A 458 -2.09 -10.85 -4.50
CA ASP A 458 -2.82 -9.79 -3.80
C ASP A 458 -2.08 -9.20 -2.58
N GLY A 459 -1.00 -9.84 -2.12
CA GLY A 459 -0.19 -9.40 -0.98
C GLY A 459 -0.93 -9.49 0.36
N ILE A 460 -1.90 -10.40 0.48
CA ILE A 460 -2.70 -10.64 1.69
C ILE A 460 -2.42 -12.05 2.22
N ASP A 461 -2.18 -12.13 3.52
CA ASP A 461 -2.29 -13.33 4.37
C ASP A 461 -3.73 -13.88 4.25
N ASN A 462 -3.97 -14.85 3.35
CA ASN A 462 -5.32 -15.28 2.98
C ASN A 462 -5.88 -16.34 3.96
N ASP A 463 -5.06 -17.08 4.68
CA ASP A 463 -5.48 -18.16 5.60
C ASP A 463 -5.33 -17.82 7.11
N CYS A 464 -4.53 -16.80 7.44
CA CYS A 464 -4.15 -16.34 8.78
C CYS A 464 -3.07 -17.17 9.52
N ASP A 465 -2.15 -17.83 8.82
CA ASP A 465 -0.92 -18.38 9.41
C ASP A 465 0.11 -17.28 9.79
N GLY A 466 0.14 -16.17 9.04
CA GLY A 466 1.03 -15.02 9.25
C GLY A 466 2.16 -14.86 8.21
N LYS A 467 2.22 -15.72 7.20
CA LYS A 467 3.00 -15.57 5.96
C LYS A 467 2.13 -14.92 4.86
N ILE A 468 2.69 -14.75 3.65
CA ILE A 468 2.10 -14.07 2.46
C ILE A 468 2.79 -14.56 1.18
N ASP A 469 2.07 -14.70 0.06
CA ASP A 469 2.62 -14.89 -1.30
C ASP A 469 3.73 -15.96 -1.31
N GLU A 470 3.38 -17.21 -1.01
CA GLU A 470 4.33 -18.32 -0.82
C GLU A 470 4.08 -19.58 -1.67
N GLU A 471 2.91 -19.75 -2.28
CA GLU A 471 2.66 -20.86 -3.21
C GLU A 471 2.71 -20.43 -4.67
N LEU A 472 3.22 -21.29 -5.55
CA LEU A 472 3.20 -21.05 -7.00
C LEU A 472 1.93 -21.64 -7.62
N CYS A 473 0.78 -20.99 -7.46
CA CYS A 473 -0.53 -21.40 -8.00
C CYS A 473 -0.66 -21.31 -9.54
N THR A 474 0.34 -21.78 -10.27
CA THR A 474 0.36 -21.87 -11.73
C THR A 474 -0.33 -23.14 -12.22
N PRO A 475 -0.88 -23.18 -13.45
CA PRO A 475 -1.58 -24.37 -13.97
C PRO A 475 -0.78 -25.68 -13.93
N ASP A 476 0.55 -25.62 -14.05
CA ASP A 476 1.45 -26.78 -13.98
C ASP A 476 1.80 -27.21 -12.53
N ASN A 477 1.26 -26.51 -11.53
CA ASN A 477 1.65 -26.61 -10.14
C ASN A 477 0.49 -26.61 -9.12
N LEU A 478 -0.77 -26.45 -9.58
CA LEU A 478 -2.05 -26.37 -8.83
C LEU A 478 -2.34 -27.40 -7.69
N ASN A 479 -1.44 -28.35 -7.42
CA ASN A 479 -1.59 -29.40 -6.40
C ASN A 479 -0.20 -29.73 -5.80
N LYS A 480 0.61 -28.72 -5.52
CA LYS A 480 1.85 -28.84 -4.73
C LYS A 480 1.78 -27.96 -3.51
N ASP A 481 2.63 -28.36 -2.57
CA ASP A 481 3.05 -27.75 -1.33
C ASP A 481 4.52 -27.41 -1.61
N ASP A 482 4.79 -26.16 -2.03
CA ASP A 482 6.11 -25.64 -2.44
C ASP A 482 6.89 -25.05 -1.25
N ASP A 483 6.20 -24.56 -0.21
CA ASP A 483 6.75 -24.06 1.06
C ASP A 483 7.12 -25.19 2.04
N GLY A 484 6.19 -26.12 2.30
CA GLY A 484 6.36 -27.28 3.18
C GLY A 484 5.51 -27.30 4.47
N ASP A 485 4.52 -26.42 4.66
CA ASP A 485 3.63 -26.44 5.84
C ASP A 485 2.56 -27.56 5.81
N GLY A 486 2.20 -28.05 4.62
CA GLY A 486 1.21 -29.11 4.39
C GLY A 486 -0.17 -28.65 3.89
N GLN A 487 -0.33 -27.37 3.51
CA GLN A 487 -1.49 -26.84 2.80
C GLN A 487 -1.24 -26.83 1.26
N ILE A 488 -2.17 -26.34 0.43
CA ILE A 488 -2.02 -26.27 -1.05
C ILE A 488 -2.88 -25.16 -1.72
N ASN A 489 -2.25 -24.13 -2.30
CA ASN A 489 -2.84 -23.00 -3.06
C ASN A 489 -3.61 -21.94 -2.23
N GLU A 490 -3.32 -21.86 -0.94
CA GLU A 490 -3.23 -20.62 -0.17
C GLU A 490 -2.25 -19.61 -0.81
N ASP A 491 -2.28 -18.37 -0.32
CA ASP A 491 -1.27 -17.32 -0.50
C ASP A 491 -0.48 -17.36 -1.82
N CYS A 492 -1.22 -17.31 -2.93
CA CYS A 492 -0.70 -17.55 -4.27
C CYS A 492 0.20 -16.42 -4.78
N ALA A 493 1.52 -16.58 -4.79
CA ALA A 493 2.44 -15.55 -5.30
C ALA A 493 2.25 -15.23 -6.79
N GLN A 494 2.49 -13.97 -7.20
CA GLN A 494 2.58 -13.62 -8.62
C GLN A 494 3.70 -14.45 -9.31
N PRO A 495 3.41 -15.23 -10.37
CA PRO A 495 4.42 -16.03 -11.05
C PRO A 495 5.58 -15.21 -11.65
N PRO A 496 6.77 -15.80 -11.84
CA PRO A 496 7.94 -15.06 -12.29
C PRO A 496 7.78 -14.51 -13.73
N PRO A 497 8.37 -13.34 -14.05
CA PRO A 497 8.25 -12.74 -15.38
C PRO A 497 8.73 -13.64 -16.53
N VAL A 498 7.79 -13.98 -17.42
CA VAL A 498 8.05 -14.79 -18.61
C VAL A 498 8.42 -13.87 -19.76
N ASP A 499 9.73 -13.69 -19.98
CA ASP A 499 10.25 -12.92 -21.12
C ASP A 499 9.77 -13.57 -22.44
N GLY A 500 9.04 -12.80 -23.25
CA GLY A 500 8.47 -13.28 -24.49
C GLY A 500 9.55 -13.58 -25.52
N MET A 501 9.44 -14.76 -26.15
CA MET A 501 10.31 -15.13 -27.27
C MET A 501 9.51 -15.28 -28.57
N TRP A 502 10.18 -14.89 -29.65
CA TRP A 502 9.63 -14.95 -31.01
C TRP A 502 9.36 -16.40 -31.42
N ALA A 503 8.14 -16.67 -31.89
CA ALA A 503 7.86 -17.86 -32.67
C ALA A 503 8.69 -17.88 -33.97
N SER A 504 8.88 -19.07 -34.53
CA SER A 504 9.52 -19.26 -35.83
C SER A 504 8.90 -18.36 -36.90
N TRP A 505 9.74 -17.75 -37.74
CA TRP A 505 9.28 -16.95 -38.87
C TRP A 505 8.32 -17.72 -39.78
N ALA A 506 7.20 -17.11 -40.14
CA ALA A 506 6.37 -17.59 -41.23
C ALA A 506 7.15 -17.62 -42.55
N SER A 507 6.67 -18.39 -43.53
CA SER A 507 7.18 -18.31 -44.91
C SER A 507 6.96 -16.91 -45.48
N TYR A 508 7.86 -16.48 -46.36
CA TYR A 508 7.67 -15.24 -47.11
C TYR A 508 6.42 -15.33 -48.00
N GLY A 509 5.61 -14.28 -47.96
CA GLY A 509 4.50 -14.11 -48.90
C GLY A 509 4.96 -13.92 -50.35
N ALA A 510 3.99 -13.78 -51.25
CA ALA A 510 4.25 -13.50 -52.66
C ALA A 510 5.06 -12.20 -52.85
N CYS A 511 5.84 -12.13 -53.92
CA CYS A 511 6.54 -10.90 -54.31
C CYS A 511 5.52 -9.85 -54.78
N SER A 512 5.67 -8.60 -54.32
CA SER A 512 4.75 -7.49 -54.65
C SER A 512 4.76 -7.08 -56.14
N VAL A 513 5.71 -7.60 -56.93
CA VAL A 513 5.68 -7.57 -58.40
C VAL A 513 5.75 -8.99 -58.96
N THR A 514 4.89 -9.30 -59.92
CA THR A 514 4.63 -10.67 -60.38
C THR A 514 5.37 -11.07 -61.66
N CYS A 515 5.96 -10.11 -62.39
CA CYS A 515 6.75 -10.37 -63.59
C CYS A 515 7.92 -9.37 -63.80
N GLN A 516 8.86 -9.70 -64.69
CA GLN A 516 9.91 -8.79 -65.18
C GLN A 516 9.60 -8.26 -66.58
N PRO A 517 9.82 -6.96 -66.86
CA PRO A 517 9.81 -6.42 -68.21
C PRO A 517 11.06 -6.85 -68.99
N THR A 518 11.01 -6.70 -70.32
CA THR A 518 12.12 -7.03 -71.24
C THR A 518 13.27 -6.04 -71.25
N SER A 519 13.17 -4.91 -70.54
CA SER A 519 14.24 -3.94 -70.35
C SER A 519 14.19 -3.29 -68.96
N GLY A 520 15.31 -3.33 -68.23
CA GLY A 520 15.40 -2.89 -66.84
C GLY A 520 14.93 -3.94 -65.82
N THR A 521 15.52 -3.91 -64.63
CA THR A 521 15.18 -4.84 -63.53
C THR A 521 14.11 -4.21 -62.64
N VAL A 522 13.03 -4.93 -62.35
CA VAL A 522 11.98 -4.45 -61.44
C VAL A 522 12.00 -5.26 -60.15
N SER A 523 12.61 -4.71 -59.11
CA SER A 523 12.59 -5.29 -57.77
C SER A 523 11.25 -5.02 -57.09
N GLY A 524 10.56 -6.08 -56.68
CA GLY A 524 9.49 -6.00 -55.68
C GLY A 524 10.03 -6.26 -54.28
N THR A 525 9.09 -6.41 -53.35
CA THR A 525 9.31 -6.75 -51.95
C THR A 525 8.45 -7.94 -51.55
N LYS A 526 8.96 -8.78 -50.65
CA LYS A 526 8.18 -9.85 -50.02
C LYS A 526 8.36 -9.77 -48.51
N THR A 527 7.27 -9.97 -47.78
CA THR A 527 7.21 -9.82 -46.32
C THR A 527 6.92 -11.15 -45.66
N ARG A 528 7.49 -11.37 -44.48
CA ARG A 528 7.11 -12.43 -43.54
C ARG A 528 6.89 -11.85 -42.15
N THR A 529 6.09 -12.54 -41.35
CA THR A 529 5.76 -12.14 -39.97
C THR A 529 6.08 -13.26 -38.99
N ARG A 530 6.08 -12.92 -37.70
CA ARG A 530 6.21 -13.82 -36.56
C ARG A 530 5.48 -13.23 -35.36
N THR A 531 4.98 -14.08 -34.48
CA THR A 531 4.25 -13.68 -33.27
C THR A 531 5.13 -13.84 -32.03
N CYS A 532 4.90 -12.97 -31.04
CA CYS A 532 5.60 -13.02 -29.75
C CYS A 532 4.87 -14.00 -28.82
N THR A 533 5.04 -15.30 -29.07
CA THR A 533 4.15 -16.36 -28.55
C THR A 533 4.85 -17.70 -28.24
N ASN A 534 6.18 -17.75 -28.15
CA ASN A 534 6.90 -19.02 -27.89
C ASN A 534 8.07 -18.87 -26.87
N PRO A 535 7.80 -18.50 -25.60
CA PRO A 535 6.50 -18.22 -24.99
C PRO A 535 6.00 -16.79 -25.29
N ALA A 536 4.73 -16.54 -25.00
CA ALA A 536 4.20 -15.18 -24.97
C ALA A 536 4.71 -14.43 -23.73
N PRO A 537 4.86 -13.09 -23.77
CA PRO A 537 5.16 -12.31 -22.57
C PRO A 537 4.04 -12.46 -21.53
N ALA A 538 4.39 -12.80 -20.29
CA ALA A 538 3.45 -12.87 -19.18
C ALA A 538 4.10 -12.40 -17.87
N TYR A 539 3.27 -11.99 -16.90
CA TYR A 539 3.70 -11.55 -15.56
C TYR A 539 4.81 -10.48 -15.60
N ASP A 540 4.57 -9.40 -16.35
CA ASP A 540 5.53 -8.29 -16.62
C ASP A 540 6.78 -8.67 -17.45
N GLY A 541 6.90 -9.91 -17.92
CA GLY A 541 8.01 -10.36 -18.75
C GLY A 541 8.22 -9.50 -20.01
N LYS A 542 9.48 -9.36 -20.44
CA LYS A 542 9.87 -8.46 -21.53
C LYS A 542 9.13 -8.81 -22.83
N GLN A 543 8.74 -7.76 -23.55
CA GLN A 543 8.25 -7.89 -24.92
C GLN A 543 9.38 -8.35 -25.85
N CYS A 544 9.06 -9.15 -26.87
CA CYS A 544 10.05 -9.71 -27.78
C CYS A 544 10.86 -8.63 -28.51
N VAL A 545 12.19 -8.68 -28.41
CA VAL A 545 13.09 -7.65 -28.96
C VAL A 545 13.22 -7.76 -30.49
N GLY A 546 13.15 -6.62 -31.19
CA GLY A 546 13.26 -6.53 -32.65
C GLY A 546 11.91 -6.60 -33.37
N SER A 547 11.93 -6.66 -34.71
CA SER A 547 10.69 -6.58 -35.50
C SER A 547 9.92 -7.91 -35.56
N GLY A 548 8.60 -7.85 -35.42
CA GLY A 548 7.67 -8.96 -35.72
C GLY A 548 7.38 -9.14 -37.23
N SER A 549 7.93 -8.29 -38.08
CA SER A 549 7.81 -8.31 -39.53
C SER A 549 9.17 -8.06 -40.18
N GLU A 550 9.48 -8.80 -41.25
CA GLU A 550 10.70 -8.65 -42.05
C GLU A 550 10.30 -8.56 -43.52
N THR A 551 10.84 -7.57 -44.23
CA THR A 551 10.58 -7.34 -45.65
C THR A 551 11.91 -7.31 -46.41
N VAL A 552 12.03 -8.12 -47.45
CA VAL A 552 13.23 -8.21 -48.30
C VAL A 552 12.89 -8.00 -49.76
N SER A 553 13.86 -7.53 -50.52
CA SER A 553 13.75 -7.41 -51.97
C SER A 553 13.52 -8.78 -52.63
N CYS A 554 12.73 -8.80 -53.69
CA CYS A 554 12.52 -9.98 -54.52
C CYS A 554 12.42 -9.60 -56.00
N THR A 555 12.90 -10.48 -56.85
CA THR A 555 12.79 -10.35 -58.31
C THR A 555 11.99 -11.56 -58.80
N PRO A 556 10.80 -11.39 -59.39
CA PRO A 556 10.06 -12.50 -59.97
C PRO A 556 10.86 -13.11 -61.14
N THR A 557 10.75 -14.43 -61.32
CA THR A 557 11.44 -15.18 -62.39
C THR A 557 10.69 -15.15 -63.72
N ASN A 558 9.43 -14.72 -63.71
CA ASN A 558 8.54 -14.82 -64.87
C ASN A 558 8.61 -13.53 -65.70
N ALA A 559 8.82 -13.63 -67.01
CA ALA A 559 8.72 -12.48 -67.89
C ALA A 559 7.25 -12.04 -68.06
N CYS A 560 7.01 -10.74 -68.16
CA CYS A 560 5.68 -10.21 -68.46
C CYS A 560 5.23 -10.63 -69.86
N ARG A 561 3.92 -10.79 -70.08
CA ARG A 561 3.36 -11.25 -71.36
C ARG A 561 3.58 -10.19 -72.46
N VAL A 562 4.24 -10.58 -73.54
CA VAL A 562 4.50 -9.77 -74.74
C VAL A 562 4.20 -10.59 -75.98
N ASP A 563 3.30 -10.11 -76.84
CA ASP A 563 3.00 -10.72 -78.15
C ASP A 563 4.07 -10.34 -79.20
N GLY A 564 4.47 -11.28 -80.06
CA GLY A 564 5.63 -11.10 -80.95
C GLY A 564 5.35 -10.31 -82.23
N GLN A 565 6.37 -9.60 -82.71
CA GLN A 565 6.37 -8.92 -84.01
C GLN A 565 7.64 -9.25 -84.83
N TRP A 566 7.51 -9.23 -86.16
CA TRP A 566 8.60 -9.52 -87.08
C TRP A 566 9.72 -8.48 -86.98
N GLY A 567 10.96 -8.93 -86.76
CA GLY A 567 12.13 -8.08 -86.93
C GLY A 567 12.46 -7.79 -88.39
N SER A 568 13.29 -6.77 -88.59
CA SER A 568 13.90 -6.47 -89.88
C SER A 568 14.60 -7.69 -90.49
N TRP A 569 14.55 -7.84 -91.81
CA TRP A 569 15.32 -8.86 -92.51
C TRP A 569 16.81 -8.69 -92.25
N GLY A 570 17.49 -9.79 -91.89
CA GLY A 570 18.94 -9.82 -91.75
C GLY A 570 19.65 -9.65 -93.10
N SER A 571 20.94 -9.35 -93.02
CA SER A 571 21.86 -9.38 -94.16
C SER A 571 22.00 -10.80 -94.72
N TYR A 572 22.36 -10.93 -96.01
CA TYR A 572 22.83 -12.21 -96.55
C TYR A 572 24.16 -12.56 -95.90
N GLY A 573 24.26 -13.75 -95.30
CA GLY A 573 25.37 -14.22 -94.47
C GLY A 573 26.66 -14.54 -95.22
N ALA A 574 27.52 -15.34 -94.60
CA ALA A 574 28.81 -15.73 -95.15
C ALA A 574 28.66 -16.60 -96.42
N CYS A 575 29.73 -16.61 -97.23
CA CYS A 575 29.81 -17.48 -98.39
C CYS A 575 30.11 -18.93 -97.98
N GLY A 576 29.49 -19.90 -98.63
CA GLY A 576 29.66 -21.34 -98.33
C GLY A 576 31.03 -21.95 -98.65
N VAL A 577 32.06 -21.15 -98.91
CA VAL A 577 33.46 -21.57 -99.10
C VAL A 577 34.39 -20.57 -98.40
N THR A 578 35.56 -21.02 -97.95
CA THR A 578 36.55 -20.20 -97.22
C THR A 578 37.59 -19.53 -98.12
N CYS A 579 37.77 -20.03 -99.34
CA CYS A 579 38.50 -19.40 -100.44
C CYS A 579 37.84 -19.78 -101.77
N GLY A 580 37.89 -18.92 -102.78
CA GLY A 580 37.15 -19.13 -104.03
C GLY A 580 35.66 -18.78 -103.93
N SER A 581 34.82 -19.37 -104.80
CA SER A 581 33.41 -18.97 -105.01
C SER A 581 32.37 -19.92 -104.40
N GLY A 582 31.27 -19.37 -103.88
CA GLY A 582 30.18 -20.11 -103.21
C GLY A 582 28.85 -19.34 -103.13
N THR A 583 28.01 -19.67 -102.14
CA THR A 583 26.62 -19.15 -102.00
C THR A 583 26.30 -18.73 -100.56
N LYS A 584 25.39 -17.76 -100.38
CA LYS A 584 24.95 -17.18 -99.09
C LYS A 584 23.43 -16.97 -98.98
N SER A 585 22.90 -16.89 -97.76
CA SER A 585 21.45 -16.75 -97.48
C SER A 585 21.14 -15.75 -96.35
N ARG A 586 19.92 -15.22 -96.30
CA ARG A 586 19.39 -14.36 -95.23
C ARG A 586 18.10 -14.90 -94.64
N SER A 587 17.78 -14.47 -93.42
CA SER A 587 16.55 -14.77 -92.72
C SER A 587 15.96 -13.57 -91.96
N ARG A 588 14.74 -13.71 -91.45
CA ARG A 588 14.14 -12.85 -90.42
C ARG A 588 13.55 -13.68 -89.30
N SER A 589 13.48 -13.10 -88.10
CA SER A 589 12.96 -13.76 -86.90
C SER A 589 11.76 -13.00 -86.32
N CYS A 590 10.91 -13.71 -85.58
CA CYS A 590 9.86 -13.11 -84.77
C CYS A 590 10.48 -12.59 -83.47
N ASN A 591 11.14 -11.43 -83.53
CA ASN A 591 12.06 -10.99 -82.47
C ASN A 591 12.07 -9.47 -82.16
N ASN A 592 11.12 -8.67 -82.66
CA ASN A 592 11.11 -7.23 -82.43
C ASN A 592 9.71 -6.68 -82.03
N PRO A 593 9.18 -7.01 -80.83
CA PRO A 593 9.76 -7.91 -79.82
C PRO A 593 9.53 -9.39 -80.12
N ALA A 594 10.29 -10.26 -79.46
CA ALA A 594 9.99 -11.70 -79.42
C ALA A 594 8.77 -11.98 -78.53
N PRO A 595 8.00 -13.05 -78.77
CA PRO A 595 6.94 -13.47 -77.86
C PRO A 595 7.55 -13.93 -76.51
N VAL A 596 7.04 -13.41 -75.39
CA VAL A 596 7.47 -13.80 -74.05
C VAL A 596 6.27 -13.91 -73.11
N GLY A 597 6.37 -14.70 -72.04
CA GLY A 597 5.33 -14.80 -71.00
C GLY A 597 3.96 -15.29 -71.50
N GLY A 598 3.91 -16.12 -72.55
CA GLY A 598 2.66 -16.61 -73.14
C GLY A 598 2.04 -15.69 -74.21
N GLY A 599 2.85 -14.87 -74.89
CA GLY A 599 2.44 -14.15 -76.10
C GLY A 599 2.48 -15.01 -77.37
N SER A 600 1.80 -14.52 -78.41
CA SER A 600 1.58 -15.21 -79.69
C SER A 600 2.75 -15.04 -80.67
N TYR A 601 2.95 -16.03 -81.55
CA TYR A 601 4.03 -16.07 -82.54
C TYR A 601 3.63 -15.43 -83.88
N CYS A 602 4.61 -14.93 -84.63
CA CYS A 602 4.41 -14.21 -85.88
C CYS A 602 4.04 -15.13 -87.06
N VAL A 603 3.16 -14.67 -87.95
CA VAL A 603 2.71 -15.40 -89.15
C VAL A 603 3.48 -14.94 -90.40
N GLY A 604 4.05 -15.87 -91.16
CA GLY A 604 4.78 -15.61 -92.41
C GLY A 604 6.08 -16.40 -92.57
N SER A 605 6.68 -16.38 -93.77
CA SER A 605 7.93 -17.09 -94.11
C SER A 605 9.21 -16.27 -93.84
N SER A 606 10.36 -16.94 -93.75
CA SER A 606 11.54 -16.44 -93.03
C SER A 606 12.93 -16.53 -93.72
N THR A 607 13.09 -16.93 -94.99
CA THR A 607 14.42 -17.19 -95.64
C THR A 607 14.55 -16.81 -97.13
N SER A 608 15.79 -16.59 -97.65
CA SER A 608 16.15 -16.26 -99.07
C SER A 608 17.67 -16.41 -99.38
N SER A 609 18.16 -16.61 -100.64
CA SER A 609 19.60 -16.87 -100.98
C SER A 609 20.16 -16.31 -102.33
N THR A 610 21.50 -16.18 -102.48
CA THR A 610 22.29 -15.74 -103.69
C THR A 610 23.84 -15.98 -103.58
N THR A 611 24.68 -15.74 -104.61
CA THR A 611 26.13 -16.16 -104.73
C THR A 611 27.24 -15.14 -104.32
N CYS A 612 28.53 -15.57 -104.21
CA CYS A 612 29.69 -14.80 -103.66
C CYS A 612 31.12 -15.44 -103.86
N THR A 613 32.24 -14.76 -103.49
CA THR A 613 33.68 -15.19 -103.64
C THR A 613 34.65 -14.57 -102.56
N LEU A 614 35.78 -15.23 -102.17
CA LEU A 614 36.83 -14.85 -101.13
C LEU A 614 38.29 -15.25 -101.58
N PRO A 615 39.47 -14.78 -101.04
CA PRO A 615 39.98 -14.67 -99.62
C PRO A 615 40.85 -13.36 -99.34
N ASP A 616 41.98 -13.17 -98.58
CA ASP A 616 43.00 -13.96 -97.78
C ASP A 616 43.96 -13.07 -96.87
N CYS A 617 45.02 -13.64 -96.24
CA CYS A 617 46.35 -13.10 -95.74
C CYS A 617 46.65 -12.65 -94.24
N PRO A 618 47.96 -12.61 -93.77
CA PRO A 618 48.44 -12.63 -92.33
C PRO A 618 48.63 -11.34 -91.45
N ILE A 619 48.99 -11.47 -90.14
CA ILE A 619 49.10 -10.38 -89.10
C ILE A 619 50.16 -10.60 -87.95
N ASP A 620 50.94 -9.57 -87.55
CA ASP A 620 51.94 -9.54 -86.44
C ASP A 620 51.41 -9.10 -85.03
N GLY A 621 52.22 -9.23 -83.94
CA GLY A 621 51.82 -8.95 -82.53
C GLY A 621 52.61 -7.89 -81.72
N ASN A 622 52.08 -7.48 -80.54
CA ASN A 622 52.59 -6.37 -79.71
C ASN A 622 52.42 -6.51 -78.17
N TRP A 623 53.17 -5.71 -77.40
CA TRP A 623 53.23 -5.74 -75.92
C TRP A 623 52.01 -5.12 -75.21
N GLY A 624 51.62 -5.70 -74.06
CA GLY A 624 50.66 -5.11 -73.11
C GLY A 624 51.29 -4.18 -72.07
N THR A 625 50.42 -3.52 -71.28
CA THR A 625 50.80 -2.57 -70.22
C THR A 625 51.45 -3.25 -69.00
N TRP A 626 52.29 -2.50 -68.27
CA TRP A 626 52.90 -2.94 -67.01
C TRP A 626 51.90 -2.98 -65.84
N GLY A 627 52.05 -3.98 -64.97
CA GLY A 627 51.39 -4.02 -63.67
C GLY A 627 52.00 -3.06 -62.62
N SER A 628 51.38 -3.02 -61.45
CA SER A 628 51.86 -2.27 -60.27
C SER A 628 53.08 -2.94 -59.63
N TYR A 629 53.87 -2.18 -58.85
CA TYR A 629 54.91 -2.76 -57.99
C TYR A 629 54.28 -3.49 -56.80
N GLY A 630 54.83 -4.66 -56.45
CA GLY A 630 54.50 -5.39 -55.23
C GLY A 630 55.08 -4.75 -53.96
N ALA A 631 54.75 -5.30 -52.80
CA ALA A 631 55.26 -4.83 -51.51
C ALA A 631 56.81 -4.93 -51.40
N CYS A 632 57.41 -4.04 -50.61
CA CYS A 632 58.85 -4.01 -50.35
C CYS A 632 59.32 -5.23 -49.56
N THR A 633 60.48 -5.81 -49.88
CA THR A 633 60.99 -7.03 -49.25
C THR A 633 61.33 -6.91 -47.75
N VAL A 634 61.55 -5.71 -47.21
CA VAL A 634 61.79 -5.46 -45.77
C VAL A 634 61.10 -4.16 -45.33
N THR A 635 60.80 -4.04 -44.03
CA THR A 635 60.10 -2.89 -43.43
C THR A 635 61.01 -1.75 -42.98
N CYS A 636 62.31 -1.99 -42.84
CA CYS A 636 63.36 -0.98 -42.65
C CYS A 636 64.69 -1.53 -43.20
N GLY A 637 65.68 -0.68 -43.46
CA GLY A 637 67.02 -1.13 -43.88
C GLY A 637 67.13 -1.60 -45.34
N VAL A 638 66.63 -0.81 -46.30
CA VAL A 638 66.83 -0.96 -47.76
C VAL A 638 66.32 -2.28 -48.36
N GLY A 639 65.04 -2.29 -48.72
CA GLY A 639 64.40 -3.36 -49.48
C GLY A 639 64.33 -3.11 -50.99
N THR A 640 63.73 -4.06 -51.70
CA THR A 640 63.45 -4.00 -53.15
C THR A 640 61.99 -4.34 -53.43
N GLN A 641 61.43 -3.83 -54.52
CA GLN A 641 60.06 -4.12 -55.02
C GLN A 641 60.07 -4.31 -56.55
N THR A 642 59.16 -5.14 -57.08
CA THR A 642 59.20 -5.63 -58.49
C THR A 642 57.83 -5.61 -59.17
N ARG A 643 57.78 -5.48 -60.51
CA ARG A 643 56.57 -5.57 -61.36
C ARG A 643 56.82 -6.29 -62.70
N THR A 644 55.76 -6.68 -63.42
CA THR A 644 55.82 -7.45 -64.69
C THR A 644 54.83 -7.01 -65.78
N ARG A 645 54.97 -7.56 -67.01
CA ARG A 645 54.06 -7.40 -68.18
C ARG A 645 54.10 -8.63 -69.12
N SER A 646 53.17 -8.72 -70.08
CA SER A 646 53.07 -9.79 -71.09
C SER A 646 52.80 -9.28 -72.52
N CYS A 647 53.08 -10.11 -73.54
CA CYS A 647 52.88 -9.85 -74.98
C CYS A 647 51.50 -10.37 -75.39
N SER A 648 50.57 -9.48 -75.76
CA SER A 648 49.14 -9.84 -75.85
C SER A 648 48.23 -8.87 -76.61
N ASN A 649 48.74 -7.78 -77.21
CA ASN A 649 47.88 -6.73 -77.76
C ASN A 649 48.37 -6.17 -79.12
N PRO A 650 48.08 -6.84 -80.26
CA PRO A 650 47.51 -8.18 -80.37
C PRO A 650 48.57 -9.28 -80.17
N ALA A 651 48.15 -10.54 -80.13
CA ALA A 651 49.06 -11.68 -80.28
C ALA A 651 49.26 -12.02 -81.79
N PRO A 652 50.43 -12.55 -82.21
CA PRO A 652 50.70 -12.78 -83.64
C PRO A 652 49.84 -13.94 -84.20
N GLN A 653 49.40 -13.85 -85.46
CA GLN A 653 48.60 -14.89 -86.13
C GLN A 653 48.99 -15.07 -87.60
N TYR A 654 48.59 -16.21 -88.17
CA TYR A 654 48.84 -16.56 -89.59
C TYR A 654 50.32 -16.55 -90.05
N GLY A 655 51.27 -16.53 -89.11
CA GLY A 655 52.72 -16.52 -89.37
C GLY A 655 53.49 -15.28 -88.87
N GLY A 656 52.82 -14.30 -88.26
CA GLY A 656 53.45 -13.08 -87.74
C GLY A 656 54.41 -13.27 -86.56
N ALA A 657 55.24 -12.25 -86.30
CA ALA A 657 56.37 -12.26 -85.37
C ALA A 657 56.03 -11.85 -83.92
N SER A 658 56.84 -12.35 -82.98
CA SER A 658 56.69 -12.19 -81.51
C SER A 658 57.37 -10.95 -80.93
N CYS A 659 56.84 -10.45 -79.81
CA CYS A 659 57.39 -9.28 -79.10
C CYS A 659 58.80 -9.52 -78.50
N SER A 660 59.66 -8.50 -78.51
CA SER A 660 61.01 -8.53 -77.91
C SER A 660 61.18 -7.53 -76.75
N GLY A 661 61.96 -7.92 -75.73
CA GLY A 661 62.23 -7.12 -74.52
C GLY A 661 61.97 -7.88 -73.21
N THR A 662 62.37 -7.29 -72.08
CA THR A 662 62.21 -7.92 -70.75
C THR A 662 60.80 -7.76 -70.18
N THR A 663 60.41 -8.74 -69.35
CA THR A 663 59.08 -8.90 -68.75
C THR A 663 59.00 -8.46 -67.29
N SER A 664 60.10 -8.08 -66.64
CA SER A 664 60.17 -7.67 -65.23
C SER A 664 61.05 -6.42 -65.00
N SER A 665 60.78 -5.69 -63.91
CA SER A 665 61.53 -4.49 -63.49
C SER A 665 61.44 -4.29 -61.97
N SER A 666 62.52 -3.88 -61.32
CA SER A 666 62.62 -3.68 -59.87
C SER A 666 63.21 -2.31 -59.48
N GLN A 667 62.96 -1.88 -58.23
CA GLN A 667 63.54 -0.65 -57.63
C GLN A 667 63.65 -0.76 -56.09
N SER A 668 64.49 0.07 -55.47
CA SER A 668 64.72 0.10 -54.02
C SER A 668 63.57 0.77 -53.23
N CYS A 669 63.47 0.47 -51.93
CA CYS A 669 62.47 1.02 -51.01
C CYS A 669 62.94 0.95 -49.52
N ASN A 670 62.25 1.66 -48.62
CA ASN A 670 62.46 1.65 -47.16
C ASN A 670 63.92 1.93 -46.70
N THR A 671 64.47 3.05 -47.15
CA THR A 671 65.88 3.46 -46.92
C THR A 671 66.13 4.20 -45.60
N HIS A 672 65.34 3.95 -44.56
CA HIS A 672 65.57 4.51 -43.22
C HIS A 672 66.14 3.45 -42.26
N ASN A 673 66.80 3.93 -41.21
CA ASN A 673 67.35 3.10 -40.15
C ASN A 673 66.23 2.29 -39.44
N CYS A 674 66.62 1.14 -38.89
CA CYS A 674 65.75 0.31 -38.05
C CYS A 674 65.79 0.77 -36.58
N PRO A 675 64.74 0.49 -35.78
CA PRO A 675 64.72 0.75 -34.34
C PRO A 675 65.86 0.06 -33.58
N ILE A 676 66.36 0.70 -32.52
CA ILE A 676 67.30 0.13 -31.56
C ILE A 676 66.67 0.23 -30.17
N ASP A 677 66.26 -0.90 -29.62
CA ASP A 677 65.64 -0.98 -28.29
C ASP A 677 66.66 -0.67 -27.18
N GLY A 678 66.21 0.02 -26.13
CA GLY A 678 67.08 0.37 -25.01
C GLY A 678 67.35 -0.82 -24.08
N ASN A 679 68.53 -0.83 -23.47
CA ASN A 679 68.88 -1.78 -22.42
C ASN A 679 69.44 -1.09 -21.17
N TRP A 680 69.25 -1.74 -20.02
CA TRP A 680 69.58 -1.21 -18.70
C TRP A 680 71.10 -1.13 -18.49
N ALA A 681 71.58 0.03 -18.05
CA ALA A 681 72.89 0.12 -17.42
C ALA A 681 72.92 -0.60 -16.06
N SER A 682 74.13 -0.93 -15.60
CA SER A 682 74.36 -1.52 -14.28
C SER A 682 73.75 -0.68 -13.15
N TRP A 683 73.21 -1.35 -12.13
CA TRP A 683 72.70 -0.69 -10.92
C TRP A 683 73.80 0.07 -10.19
N SER A 684 73.43 1.22 -9.60
CA SER A 684 74.25 1.87 -8.57
C SER A 684 74.43 0.97 -7.34
N SER A 685 75.38 1.32 -6.49
CA SER A 685 75.37 0.92 -5.08
C SER A 685 74.08 1.40 -4.40
N TYR A 686 73.71 0.74 -3.30
CA TYR A 686 72.64 1.22 -2.42
C TYR A 686 73.10 2.47 -1.65
N GLY A 687 72.20 3.43 -1.49
CA GLY A 687 72.39 4.56 -0.58
C GLY A 687 72.33 4.13 0.89
N ALA A 688 72.60 5.06 1.81
CA ALA A 688 72.48 4.81 3.24
C ALA A 688 71.05 4.39 3.64
N CYS A 689 70.95 3.57 4.69
CA CYS A 689 69.66 3.15 5.24
C CYS A 689 68.89 4.35 5.82
N THR A 690 67.59 4.46 5.56
CA THR A 690 66.74 5.59 5.99
C THR A 690 66.63 5.78 7.50
N VAL A 691 66.84 4.73 8.31
CA VAL A 691 66.90 4.78 9.78
C VAL A 691 68.01 3.87 10.32
N THR A 692 68.49 4.13 11.53
CA THR A 692 69.60 3.40 12.18
C THR A 692 69.19 2.10 12.87
N CYS A 693 67.91 1.94 13.21
CA CYS A 693 67.31 0.72 13.77
C CYS A 693 65.81 0.67 13.40
N GLY A 694 65.10 -0.40 13.76
CA GLY A 694 63.65 -0.50 13.63
C GLY A 694 63.13 -0.88 12.24
N GLY A 695 64.01 -1.20 11.28
CA GLY A 695 63.63 -1.55 9.91
C GLY A 695 63.56 -0.33 9.00
N GLY A 696 64.71 0.04 8.43
CA GLY A 696 64.79 1.03 7.36
C GLY A 696 64.77 0.40 5.96
N THR A 697 64.70 1.26 4.96
CA THR A 697 64.86 0.91 3.53
C THR A 697 66.07 1.63 2.95
N GLN A 698 66.87 0.92 2.15
CA GLN A 698 67.93 1.47 1.31
C GLN A 698 67.57 1.28 -0.16
N VAL A 699 67.83 2.29 -0.99
CA VAL A 699 67.42 2.33 -2.41
C VAL A 699 68.64 2.50 -3.31
N ARG A 700 68.60 1.86 -4.48
CA ARG A 700 69.54 2.04 -5.59
C ARG A 700 68.79 2.30 -6.89
N SER A 701 69.49 2.86 -7.89
CA SER A 701 68.89 3.25 -9.18
C SER A 701 69.71 2.77 -10.37
N ARG A 702 69.08 2.73 -11.54
CA ARG A 702 69.71 2.47 -12.85
C ARG A 702 69.02 3.29 -13.94
N THR A 703 69.69 3.49 -15.06
CA THR A 703 69.16 4.23 -16.23
C THR A 703 69.11 3.35 -17.47
N CYS A 704 68.17 3.63 -18.37
CA CYS A 704 68.02 2.96 -19.67
C CYS A 704 68.97 3.63 -20.67
N SER A 705 70.24 3.18 -20.69
CA SER A 705 71.33 3.94 -21.30
C SER A 705 72.44 3.11 -21.94
N ASN A 706 72.36 1.76 -21.91
CA ASN A 706 73.43 0.90 -22.41
C ASN A 706 72.93 -0.26 -23.31
N PRO A 707 72.46 0.02 -24.54
CA PRO A 707 72.34 1.34 -25.16
C PRO A 707 71.06 2.08 -24.73
N ALA A 708 71.00 3.39 -24.96
CA ALA A 708 69.76 4.16 -24.90
C ALA A 708 68.89 3.86 -26.16
N PRO A 709 67.55 3.90 -26.07
CA PRO A 709 66.68 3.69 -27.23
C PRO A 709 66.96 4.69 -28.36
N GLN A 710 67.00 4.22 -29.61
CA GLN A 710 67.15 5.07 -30.80
C GLN A 710 66.20 4.64 -31.92
N TYR A 711 65.91 5.55 -32.85
CA TYR A 711 65.07 5.32 -34.04
C TYR A 711 63.70 4.67 -33.73
N LEU A 712 63.03 5.14 -32.66
CA LEU A 712 61.75 4.63 -32.13
C LEU A 712 61.80 3.20 -31.53
N GLY A 713 62.97 2.72 -31.12
CA GLY A 713 63.10 1.49 -30.33
C GLY A 713 62.40 1.55 -28.98
N ALA A 714 62.05 0.38 -28.45
CA ALA A 714 61.34 0.22 -27.19
C ALA A 714 62.15 0.76 -26.00
N ASN A 715 61.45 1.32 -25.03
CA ASN A 715 62.04 1.81 -23.78
C ASN A 715 62.19 0.66 -22.78
N CYS A 716 63.18 0.71 -21.89
CA CYS A 716 63.51 -0.41 -21.01
C CYS A 716 62.35 -0.72 -20.04
N VAL A 717 61.89 -1.97 -20.04
CA VAL A 717 60.79 -2.41 -19.16
C VAL A 717 61.32 -2.78 -17.76
N GLY A 718 60.52 -2.44 -16.73
CA GLY A 718 60.81 -2.69 -15.32
C GLY A 718 61.25 -1.44 -14.54
N SER A 719 61.34 -1.54 -13.22
CA SER A 719 61.62 -0.39 -12.35
C SER A 719 63.04 0.18 -12.54
N THR A 720 63.13 1.51 -12.50
CA THR A 720 64.37 2.31 -12.46
C THR A 720 65.03 2.30 -11.08
N THR A 721 64.24 2.06 -10.03
CA THR A 721 64.68 1.97 -8.62
C THR A 721 64.46 0.57 -8.06
N SER A 722 65.32 0.16 -7.13
CA SER A 722 65.22 -1.09 -6.38
C SER A 722 65.52 -0.81 -4.91
N SER A 723 64.65 -1.31 -4.02
CA SER A 723 64.66 -1.07 -2.58
C SER A 723 64.82 -2.37 -1.82
N GLN A 724 65.60 -2.38 -0.74
CA GLN A 724 65.70 -3.52 0.18
C GLN A 724 65.72 -3.06 1.64
N SER A 725 65.23 -3.91 2.54
CA SER A 725 65.23 -3.67 3.98
C SER A 725 66.65 -3.63 4.55
N CYS A 726 66.85 -2.83 5.59
CA CYS A 726 68.12 -2.67 6.30
C CYS A 726 67.85 -2.31 7.78
N ASN A 727 68.85 -2.47 8.64
CA ASN A 727 68.77 -2.13 10.07
C ASN A 727 67.52 -2.68 10.78
N THR A 728 67.20 -3.96 10.50
CA THR A 728 66.03 -4.70 11.02
C THR A 728 66.19 -5.16 12.48
N GLN A 729 67.17 -4.61 13.20
CA GLN A 729 67.30 -4.82 14.65
C GLN A 729 66.32 -3.88 15.37
N TYR A 730 65.65 -4.37 16.41
CA TYR A 730 64.72 -3.56 17.19
C TYR A 730 65.44 -2.36 17.83
N CYS A 731 64.85 -1.16 17.72
CA CYS A 731 65.30 -0.02 18.51
C CYS A 731 64.95 -0.24 20.00
N PRO A 732 65.72 0.33 20.94
CA PRO A 732 65.25 0.53 22.31
C PRO A 732 63.92 1.31 22.29
N ILE A 733 62.91 0.81 23.00
CA ILE A 733 61.61 1.45 23.14
C ILE A 733 61.49 1.88 24.60
N ASP A 734 61.60 3.19 24.85
CA ASP A 734 61.40 3.75 26.17
C ASP A 734 59.93 3.60 26.60
N GLY A 735 59.73 3.13 27.83
CA GLY A 735 58.39 2.96 28.39
C GLY A 735 57.67 4.29 28.53
N SER A 736 56.44 4.34 28.03
CA SER A 736 55.54 5.47 28.25
C SER A 736 54.30 5.05 29.05
N TRP A 737 53.90 5.94 29.95
CA TRP A 737 52.70 5.77 30.75
C TRP A 737 51.46 5.71 29.85
N ILE A 738 50.52 4.81 30.16
CA ILE A 738 49.15 4.99 29.67
C ILE A 738 48.57 6.31 30.20
N SER A 739 47.59 6.86 29.49
CA SER A 739 46.71 7.89 30.06
C SER A 739 46.17 7.41 31.40
N TRP A 740 46.16 8.28 32.41
CA TRP A 740 45.67 7.92 33.75
C TRP A 740 44.31 7.22 33.67
N GLY A 741 44.18 6.11 34.40
CA GLY A 741 42.87 5.50 34.60
C GLY A 741 41.91 6.50 35.23
N SER A 742 40.61 6.26 35.03
CA SER A 742 39.56 6.99 35.75
C SER A 742 39.81 6.93 37.25
N TRP A 743 39.45 8.00 37.98
CA TRP A 743 39.46 7.95 39.42
C TRP A 743 38.55 6.80 39.90
N ALA A 744 39.08 5.95 40.77
CA ALA A 744 38.26 5.01 41.53
C ALA A 744 37.27 5.81 42.39
N SER A 745 36.12 5.21 42.71
CA SER A 745 35.12 5.82 43.58
C SER A 745 35.77 6.38 44.85
N CYS A 746 35.42 7.61 45.20
CA CYS A 746 35.84 8.24 46.46
C CYS A 746 35.48 7.33 47.64
N SER A 747 36.39 7.18 48.61
CA SER A 747 36.18 6.29 49.76
C SER A 747 34.92 6.62 50.55
N GLU A 748 34.58 7.91 50.61
CA GLU A 748 33.37 8.44 51.24
C GLU A 748 32.52 9.21 50.21
N THR A 749 31.19 9.20 50.36
CA THR A 749 30.29 9.90 49.43
C THR A 749 30.09 11.39 49.77
N CYS A 750 30.42 11.79 50.99
CA CYS A 750 30.39 13.17 51.51
C CYS A 750 31.26 13.28 52.77
N GLY A 751 31.49 14.49 53.28
CA GLY A 751 32.25 14.71 54.53
C GLY A 751 33.78 14.61 54.41
N GLY A 752 34.31 14.31 53.22
CA GLY A 752 35.74 14.21 52.93
C GLY A 752 36.25 12.76 52.87
N GLY A 753 36.35 12.22 51.66
CA GLY A 753 37.02 10.96 51.36
C GLY A 753 38.29 11.13 50.52
N VAL A 754 38.91 10.01 50.15
CA VAL A 754 40.06 9.96 49.24
C VAL A 754 39.74 9.06 48.04
N GLN A 755 40.07 9.53 46.84
CA GLN A 755 40.01 8.75 45.61
C GLN A 755 41.43 8.53 45.08
N SER A 756 41.66 7.37 44.50
CA SER A 756 42.94 7.00 43.88
C SER A 756 42.76 6.72 42.39
N ARG A 757 43.83 6.91 41.62
CA ARG A 757 43.93 6.42 40.25
C ARG A 757 45.33 5.89 39.99
N THR A 758 45.42 4.97 39.06
CA THR A 758 46.67 4.31 38.66
C THR A 758 46.89 4.43 37.15
N ARG A 759 48.13 4.14 36.74
CA ARG A 759 48.55 4.01 35.34
C ARG A 759 49.66 2.99 35.25
N SER A 760 49.61 2.14 34.23
CA SER A 760 50.67 1.20 33.88
C SER A 760 51.69 1.83 32.93
N CYS A 761 52.95 1.39 33.03
CA CYS A 761 54.02 1.73 32.09
C CYS A 761 53.92 0.78 30.89
N SER A 762 52.95 1.02 30.00
CA SER A 762 52.55 0.01 29.01
C SER A 762 51.98 0.54 27.68
N ASN A 763 52.21 1.82 27.32
CA ASN A 763 51.86 2.33 25.98
C ASN A 763 52.93 3.27 25.40
N PRO A 764 54.04 2.74 24.85
CA PRO A 764 54.45 1.33 24.90
C PRO A 764 55.03 0.93 26.27
N ALA A 765 55.13 -0.37 26.52
CA ALA A 765 55.96 -0.90 27.62
C ALA A 765 57.45 -0.78 27.26
N PRO A 766 58.37 -0.66 28.24
CA PRO A 766 59.81 -0.67 27.96
C PRO A 766 60.22 -1.96 27.25
N GLN A 767 60.86 -1.86 26.08
CA GLN A 767 61.33 -3.02 25.32
C GLN A 767 62.72 -2.78 24.73
N TYR A 768 63.44 -3.86 24.44
CA TYR A 768 64.74 -3.86 23.76
C TYR A 768 65.81 -2.95 24.40
N GLY A 769 65.74 -2.75 25.72
CA GLY A 769 66.71 -1.95 26.50
C GLY A 769 66.33 -0.47 26.71
N GLY A 770 65.12 -0.05 26.32
CA GLY A 770 64.62 1.30 26.61
C GLY A 770 64.37 1.55 28.11
N ALA A 771 64.31 2.82 28.49
CA ALA A 771 64.16 3.28 29.86
C ALA A 771 62.78 2.96 30.47
N ASN A 772 62.72 2.86 31.81
CA ASN A 772 61.47 2.74 32.55
C ASN A 772 60.75 4.09 32.67
N CYS A 773 59.42 4.08 32.74
CA CYS A 773 58.61 5.29 32.89
C CYS A 773 58.95 6.08 34.16
N VAL A 774 59.25 7.37 34.01
CA VAL A 774 59.60 8.25 35.15
C VAL A 774 58.34 8.84 35.81
N GLY A 775 58.32 8.87 37.14
CA GLY A 775 57.25 9.45 37.96
C GLY A 775 56.40 8.38 38.68
N MET A 776 55.37 8.82 39.40
CA MET A 776 54.51 7.92 40.19
C MET A 776 53.49 7.18 39.31
N SER A 777 53.28 5.89 39.58
CA SER A 777 52.28 5.01 38.95
C SER A 777 50.89 5.11 39.58
N SER A 778 50.79 5.71 40.77
CA SER A 778 49.54 6.01 41.48
C SER A 778 49.47 7.49 41.84
N SER A 779 48.24 7.99 42.02
CA SER A 779 47.95 9.35 42.47
C SER A 779 46.68 9.30 43.32
N THR A 780 46.67 10.04 44.43
CA THR A 780 45.52 10.21 45.32
C THR A 780 45.13 11.68 45.40
N GLN A 781 43.84 11.96 45.60
CA GLN A 781 43.35 13.29 45.95
C GLN A 781 42.16 13.19 46.90
N THR A 782 41.98 14.21 47.74
CA THR A 782 40.76 14.39 48.52
C THR A 782 39.57 14.63 47.59
N CYS A 783 38.41 14.14 48.00
CA CYS A 783 37.16 14.19 47.26
C CYS A 783 35.98 14.23 48.21
N ASN A 784 34.82 14.61 47.67
CA ASN A 784 33.57 14.66 48.43
C ASN A 784 33.65 15.46 49.75
N THR A 785 34.41 16.56 49.75
CA THR A 785 34.65 17.44 50.91
C THR A 785 33.46 18.35 51.23
N GLN A 786 32.38 18.30 50.45
CA GLN A 786 31.10 18.91 50.80
C GLN A 786 30.50 18.27 52.07
N ASN A 787 29.77 19.07 52.85
CA ASN A 787 28.96 18.59 53.98
C ASN A 787 28.01 17.47 53.53
N CYS A 788 27.76 16.50 54.42
CA CYS A 788 26.85 15.41 54.10
C CYS A 788 25.39 15.88 53.96
N PRO A 789 24.64 15.35 52.97
CA PRO A 789 23.21 15.59 52.82
C PRO A 789 22.42 15.24 54.09
N ILE A 790 21.79 16.24 54.71
CA ILE A 790 20.84 16.04 55.81
C ILE A 790 19.45 15.92 55.17
N ASN A 791 19.00 14.69 54.96
CA ASN A 791 17.67 14.41 54.41
C ASN A 791 16.58 15.02 55.29
N GLY A 792 15.57 15.61 54.66
CA GLY A 792 14.42 16.14 55.39
C GLY A 792 13.56 15.02 55.97
N ASN A 793 13.03 15.26 57.16
CA ASN A 793 11.98 14.44 57.75
C ASN A 793 10.68 15.23 57.95
N TRP A 794 9.58 14.51 57.81
CA TRP A 794 8.24 15.01 58.04
C TRP A 794 8.01 15.27 59.53
N ASN A 795 7.46 16.45 59.86
CA ASN A 795 6.87 16.63 61.18
C ASN A 795 5.60 15.77 61.35
N ALA A 796 5.10 15.69 62.58
CA ALA A 796 3.82 15.07 62.86
C ALA A 796 2.68 15.74 62.05
N TRP A 797 1.81 14.92 61.47
CA TRP A 797 0.63 15.40 60.74
C TRP A 797 -0.23 16.32 61.62
N ALA A 798 -0.70 17.43 61.07
CA ALA A 798 -1.76 18.21 61.66
C ALA A 798 -3.05 17.38 61.84
N SER A 799 -3.92 17.81 62.74
CA SER A 799 -5.28 17.28 62.86
C SER A 799 -6.04 17.41 61.54
N TRP A 800 -7.00 16.52 61.31
CA TRP A 800 -7.91 16.61 60.17
C TRP A 800 -8.78 17.87 60.28
N GLY A 801 -8.88 18.62 59.18
CA GLY A 801 -9.85 19.69 59.03
C GLY A 801 -11.29 19.15 58.95
N SER A 802 -12.27 20.05 59.00
CA SER A 802 -13.69 19.69 58.86
C SER A 802 -13.98 18.97 57.53
N CYS A 803 -14.86 17.96 57.58
CA CYS A 803 -15.32 17.26 56.39
C CYS A 803 -16.11 18.20 55.46
N THR A 804 -15.80 18.19 54.16
CA THR A 804 -16.41 19.09 53.17
C THR A 804 -17.90 18.85 52.88
N LEU A 805 -18.43 17.66 53.23
CA LEU A 805 -19.85 17.32 53.15
C LEU A 805 -20.30 16.64 54.45
N THR A 806 -21.57 16.75 54.82
CA THR A 806 -22.14 16.19 56.06
C THR A 806 -22.65 14.75 55.92
N CYS A 807 -22.85 14.29 54.68
CA CYS A 807 -23.22 12.92 54.29
C CYS A 807 -22.79 12.68 52.83
N GLY A 808 -22.94 11.45 52.33
CA GLY A 808 -22.76 11.11 50.92
C GLY A 808 -21.31 11.01 50.45
N GLY A 809 -20.33 11.00 51.37
CA GLY A 809 -18.91 10.95 51.02
C GLY A 809 -18.30 12.34 50.78
N GLY A 810 -18.10 13.08 51.87
CA GLY A 810 -17.23 14.25 51.87
C GLY A 810 -15.75 13.88 51.95
N LYS A 811 -14.89 14.89 51.82
CA LYS A 811 -13.43 14.77 52.00
C LYS A 811 -12.93 15.71 53.07
N GLN A 812 -12.03 15.22 53.93
CA GLN A 812 -11.32 16.01 54.92
C GLN A 812 -9.82 15.99 54.59
N THR A 813 -9.13 17.09 54.89
CA THR A 813 -7.72 17.30 54.54
C THR A 813 -6.91 17.61 55.79
N ARG A 814 -5.68 17.10 55.84
CA ARG A 814 -4.65 17.51 56.79
C ARG A 814 -3.33 17.75 56.08
N SER A 815 -2.47 18.55 56.68
CA SER A 815 -1.15 18.90 56.16
C SER A 815 -0.01 18.53 57.11
N ARG A 816 1.20 18.48 56.57
CA ARG A 816 2.48 18.35 57.27
C ARG A 816 3.56 19.11 56.50
N SER A 817 4.65 19.47 57.17
CA SER A 817 5.80 20.16 56.59
C SER A 817 7.08 19.32 56.71
N CYS A 818 7.94 19.45 55.70
CA CYS A 818 9.26 18.83 55.67
C CYS A 818 10.24 19.71 56.45
N SER A 819 10.33 19.50 57.77
CA SER A 819 10.93 20.49 58.66
C SER A 819 11.54 19.95 59.96
N ASP A 820 11.58 18.63 60.18
CA ASP A 820 12.02 18.04 61.45
C ASP A 820 12.98 16.84 61.30
N PRO A 821 14.24 17.06 60.84
CA PRO A 821 14.81 18.33 60.39
C PRO A 821 14.37 18.70 58.96
N ALA A 822 14.57 19.97 58.60
CA ALA A 822 14.46 20.42 57.20
C ALA A 822 15.64 19.91 56.35
N PRO A 823 15.46 19.70 55.03
CA PRO A 823 16.56 19.32 54.14
C PRO A 823 17.71 20.33 54.17
N GLN A 824 18.95 19.87 54.35
CA GLN A 824 20.16 20.71 54.29
C GLN A 824 21.29 20.03 53.51
N PHE A 825 22.20 20.83 52.96
CA PHE A 825 23.39 20.37 52.23
C PHE A 825 23.11 19.39 51.07
N GLY A 826 21.97 19.54 50.39
CA GLY A 826 21.55 18.63 49.31
C GLY A 826 20.86 17.35 49.77
N GLY A 827 20.41 17.30 51.03
CA GLY A 827 19.51 16.27 51.54
C GLY A 827 18.27 16.08 50.68
N LEU A 828 17.80 14.83 50.60
CA LEU A 828 16.55 14.50 49.93
C LEU A 828 15.38 15.25 50.59
N ASP A 829 14.53 15.86 49.77
CA ASP A 829 13.21 16.32 50.20
C ASP A 829 12.37 15.16 50.74
N CYS A 830 11.53 15.44 51.72
CA CYS A 830 10.65 14.45 52.31
C CYS A 830 9.69 13.87 51.25
N THR A 831 9.76 12.56 51.02
CA THR A 831 8.96 11.93 49.96
C THR A 831 7.52 11.67 50.38
N GLY A 832 6.61 11.73 49.39
CA GLY A 832 5.16 11.67 49.58
C GLY A 832 4.50 13.05 49.71
N SER A 833 3.18 13.08 49.86
CA SER A 833 2.42 14.33 49.83
C SER A 833 2.56 15.16 51.12
N THR A 834 2.61 16.49 50.98
CA THR A 834 2.47 17.48 52.06
C THR A 834 1.04 17.54 52.62
N THR A 835 0.05 17.22 51.79
CA THR A 835 -1.37 17.10 52.17
C THR A 835 -1.84 15.66 52.04
N SER A 836 -2.57 15.17 53.04
CA SER A 836 -3.32 13.92 52.98
C SER A 836 -4.82 14.25 52.95
N ILE A 837 -5.57 13.53 52.12
CA ILE A 837 -7.02 13.64 52.00
C ILE A 837 -7.58 12.26 52.29
N GLN A 838 -8.59 12.17 53.16
CA GLN A 838 -9.37 10.94 53.36
C GLN A 838 -10.85 11.24 53.23
N ASP A 839 -11.60 10.24 52.79
CA ASP A 839 -13.05 10.32 52.73
C ASP A 839 -13.64 10.33 54.16
N CYS A 840 -14.78 10.99 54.30
CA CYS A 840 -15.45 11.21 55.57
C CYS A 840 -16.94 11.40 55.33
N ASN A 841 -17.75 11.20 56.38
CA ASN A 841 -19.21 11.26 56.26
C ASN A 841 -19.75 10.39 55.10
N THR A 842 -19.23 9.17 54.98
CA THR A 842 -19.55 8.19 53.94
C THR A 842 -20.89 7.49 54.16
N GLN A 843 -21.59 7.78 55.26
CA GLN A 843 -23.01 7.44 55.41
C GLN A 843 -23.84 8.06 54.28
N ASN A 844 -24.75 7.29 53.71
CA ASN A 844 -25.66 7.78 52.67
C ASN A 844 -26.46 8.99 53.16
N CYS A 845 -26.62 10.01 52.30
CA CYS A 845 -27.53 11.11 52.61
C CYS A 845 -28.99 10.63 52.66
N PRO A 846 -29.85 11.29 53.45
CA PRO A 846 -31.30 11.13 53.33
C PRO A 846 -31.75 11.36 51.88
N ILE A 847 -32.55 10.42 51.36
CA ILE A 847 -33.20 10.54 50.04
C ILE A 847 -34.68 10.75 50.30
N ASP A 848 -35.16 11.97 50.09
CA ASP A 848 -36.58 12.31 50.22
C ASP A 848 -37.42 11.59 49.17
N GLY A 849 -38.62 11.18 49.56
CA GLY A 849 -39.53 10.42 48.71
C GLY A 849 -40.11 11.28 47.58
N GLY A 850 -39.99 10.78 46.35
CA GLY A 850 -40.70 11.30 45.19
C GLY A 850 -41.95 10.49 44.88
N PHE A 851 -43.05 11.17 44.53
CA PHE A 851 -44.23 10.49 43.99
C PHE A 851 -43.91 9.91 42.61
N SER A 852 -44.40 8.69 42.35
CA SER A 852 -44.54 8.17 40.99
C SER A 852 -45.53 9.02 40.18
N ASN A 853 -45.43 8.91 38.85
CA ASN A 853 -46.44 9.45 37.96
C ASN A 853 -47.82 8.86 38.31
N TRP A 854 -48.86 9.68 38.20
CA TRP A 854 -50.24 9.20 38.36
C TRP A 854 -50.51 8.03 37.42
N GLY A 855 -51.09 6.95 37.95
CA GLY A 855 -51.64 5.88 37.12
C GLY A 855 -52.80 6.38 36.25
N SER A 856 -53.19 5.55 35.29
CA SER A 856 -54.42 5.78 34.50
C SER A 856 -55.64 5.91 35.41
N TRP A 857 -56.66 6.63 34.94
CA TRP A 857 -57.97 6.63 35.59
C TRP A 857 -58.56 5.22 35.55
N GLY A 858 -59.02 4.74 36.71
CA GLY A 858 -59.82 3.52 36.81
C GLY A 858 -61.19 3.69 36.14
N THR A 859 -61.95 2.60 36.05
CA THR A 859 -63.32 2.64 35.52
C THR A 859 -64.22 3.58 36.34
N CYS A 860 -65.17 4.22 35.66
CA CYS A 860 -66.19 5.04 36.31
C CYS A 860 -67.09 4.18 37.19
N THR A 861 -67.46 4.64 38.39
CA THR A 861 -68.31 3.88 39.33
C THR A 861 -69.70 3.52 38.79
N VAL A 862 -70.21 4.25 37.80
CA VAL A 862 -71.47 3.96 37.08
C VAL A 862 -71.32 4.24 35.59
N THR A 863 -72.16 3.60 34.76
CA THR A 863 -72.16 3.72 33.29
C THR A 863 -72.96 4.90 32.76
N CYS A 864 -73.82 5.50 33.58
CA CYS A 864 -74.62 6.70 33.31
C CYS A 864 -75.01 7.36 34.65
N GLY A 865 -75.63 8.54 34.60
CA GLY A 865 -76.20 9.25 35.75
C GLY A 865 -75.22 10.10 36.56
N GLY A 866 -73.95 10.17 36.15
CA GLY A 866 -72.88 10.85 36.90
C GLY A 866 -72.19 9.92 37.89
N GLY A 867 -71.04 9.38 37.48
CA GLY A 867 -70.15 8.59 38.34
C GLY A 867 -68.85 9.30 38.67
N THR A 868 -68.00 8.62 39.43
CA THR A 868 -66.65 9.06 39.79
C THR A 868 -65.65 8.02 39.32
N GLN A 869 -64.54 8.46 38.75
CA GLN A 869 -63.36 7.64 38.47
C GLN A 869 -62.21 8.11 39.37
N VAL A 870 -61.33 7.17 39.75
CA VAL A 870 -60.22 7.43 40.68
C VAL A 870 -58.92 6.95 40.05
N ARG A 871 -57.83 7.68 40.29
CA ARG A 871 -56.46 7.23 40.01
C ARG A 871 -55.57 7.42 41.24
N THR A 872 -54.50 6.66 41.31
CA THR A 872 -53.56 6.66 42.44
C THR A 872 -52.12 6.88 41.99
N ARG A 873 -51.27 7.26 42.96
CA ARG A 873 -49.81 7.33 42.84
C ARG A 873 -49.16 6.91 44.16
N SER A 874 -47.94 6.39 44.07
CA SER A 874 -47.17 5.83 45.18
C SER A 874 -45.95 6.70 45.50
N CYS A 875 -45.53 6.72 46.76
CA CYS A 875 -44.29 7.40 47.17
C CYS A 875 -43.08 6.48 46.89
N SER A 876 -42.70 6.38 45.61
CA SER A 876 -41.81 5.32 45.13
C SER A 876 -40.91 5.69 43.93
N ASN A 877 -40.75 6.98 43.62
CA ASN A 877 -39.90 7.45 42.52
C ASN A 877 -39.15 8.77 42.85
N PRO A 878 -38.05 8.71 43.64
CA PRO A 878 -37.54 7.55 44.36
C PRO A 878 -38.40 7.22 45.59
N ALA A 879 -38.30 5.99 46.10
CA ALA A 879 -38.81 5.68 47.42
C ALA A 879 -37.94 6.36 48.49
N PRO A 880 -38.51 6.88 49.60
CA PRO A 880 -37.71 7.52 50.63
C PRO A 880 -36.73 6.52 51.29
N GLN A 881 -35.47 6.92 51.41
CA GLN A 881 -34.38 6.08 51.95
C GLN A 881 -33.47 6.88 52.89
N TYR A 882 -32.73 6.16 53.75
CA TYR A 882 -31.72 6.70 54.67
C TYR A 882 -32.22 7.85 55.57
N GLY A 883 -33.50 7.85 55.92
CA GLY A 883 -34.12 8.86 56.78
C GLY A 883 -34.73 10.07 56.06
N GLY A 884 -34.82 10.05 54.73
CA GLY A 884 -35.49 11.12 53.97
C GLY A 884 -37.00 11.19 54.21
N ALA A 885 -37.57 12.36 53.93
CA ALA A 885 -38.97 12.69 54.17
C ALA A 885 -39.95 11.88 53.31
N LEU A 886 -41.15 11.62 53.86
CA LEU A 886 -42.24 11.02 53.10
C LEU A 886 -42.90 12.03 52.15
N CYS A 887 -43.39 11.56 51.01
CA CYS A 887 -44.06 12.40 50.01
C CYS A 887 -45.29 13.13 50.57
N ALA A 888 -45.24 14.46 50.64
CA ALA A 888 -46.37 15.26 51.10
C ALA A 888 -47.39 15.53 49.97
N GLY A 889 -48.60 14.99 50.11
CA GLY A 889 -49.72 15.26 49.20
C GLY A 889 -50.68 14.08 49.03
N ALA A 890 -51.77 14.28 48.30
CA ALA A 890 -52.74 13.21 48.06
C ALA A 890 -52.17 12.08 47.19
N THR A 891 -52.37 10.83 47.64
CA THR A 891 -52.02 9.58 46.93
C THR A 891 -53.12 9.09 46.00
N SER A 892 -54.33 9.63 46.12
CA SER A 892 -55.46 9.41 45.20
C SER A 892 -55.99 10.74 44.66
N GLN A 893 -56.57 10.70 43.46
CA GLN A 893 -57.31 11.80 42.87
C GLN A 893 -58.61 11.23 42.29
N SER A 894 -59.73 11.95 42.45
CA SER A 894 -61.03 11.61 41.88
C SER A 894 -61.48 12.67 40.87
N GLN A 895 -62.28 12.26 39.87
CA GLN A 895 -63.00 13.18 38.98
C GLN A 895 -64.32 12.57 38.49
N GLY A 896 -65.25 13.41 38.04
CA GLY A 896 -66.53 12.96 37.47
C GLY A 896 -66.39 12.25 36.12
N CYS A 897 -67.39 11.45 35.77
CA CYS A 897 -67.52 10.73 34.50
C CYS A 897 -68.97 10.32 34.23
N ASN A 898 -69.28 9.92 32.99
CA ASN A 898 -70.57 9.35 32.57
C ASN A 898 -71.82 10.14 33.00
N THR A 899 -71.84 11.44 32.71
CA THR A 899 -72.91 12.39 33.10
C THR A 899 -74.18 12.32 32.25
N GLN A 900 -74.23 11.48 31.21
CA GLN A 900 -75.43 11.19 30.43
C GLN A 900 -76.55 10.56 31.30
N VAL A 901 -77.82 10.92 31.05
CA VAL A 901 -78.97 10.41 31.82
C VAL A 901 -79.18 8.91 31.59
N CYS A 902 -79.51 8.16 32.64
CA CYS A 902 -79.80 6.73 32.55
C CYS A 902 -81.19 6.43 31.97
N ILE A 903 -81.23 5.43 31.09
CA ILE A 903 -82.44 4.76 30.58
C ILE A 903 -82.87 3.70 31.60
N ILE A 904 -84.18 3.55 31.89
CA ILE A 904 -84.70 2.60 32.90
C ILE A 904 -85.78 1.71 32.27
N ASP A 905 -85.40 0.48 31.93
CA ASP A 905 -86.35 -0.59 31.55
C ASP A 905 -87.22 -0.97 32.77
N GLY A 906 -88.51 -1.22 32.55
CA GLY A 906 -89.45 -1.58 33.61
C GLY A 906 -89.40 -3.06 34.01
N ALA A 907 -89.76 -3.35 35.26
CA ALA A 907 -89.97 -4.72 35.72
C ALA A 907 -91.30 -4.93 36.45
N TRP A 908 -91.74 -6.19 36.42
CA TRP A 908 -93.00 -6.62 36.97
C TRP A 908 -92.99 -6.59 38.50
N SER A 909 -94.07 -6.06 39.09
CA SER A 909 -94.35 -6.27 40.51
C SER A 909 -94.42 -7.76 40.85
N GLN A 910 -94.25 -8.09 42.12
CA GLN A 910 -94.60 -9.42 42.62
C GLN A 910 -96.06 -9.75 42.26
N TRP A 911 -96.32 -11.04 42.02
CA TRP A 911 -97.68 -11.55 41.80
C TRP A 911 -98.52 -11.39 43.05
N GLY A 912 -99.76 -10.91 42.89
CA GLY A 912 -100.77 -10.96 43.94
C GLY A 912 -101.05 -12.40 44.38
N ALA A 913 -101.64 -12.54 45.58
CA ALA A 913 -102.10 -13.84 46.07
C ALA A 913 -103.13 -14.46 45.11
N TRP A 914 -103.12 -15.80 45.01
CA TRP A 914 -104.15 -16.53 44.27
C TRP A 914 -105.53 -16.28 44.89
N GLY A 915 -106.51 -15.98 44.03
CA GLY A 915 -107.92 -15.91 44.43
C GLY A 915 -108.47 -17.25 44.93
N THR A 916 -109.67 -17.22 45.48
CA THR A 916 -110.43 -18.43 45.82
C THR A 916 -110.70 -19.26 44.56
N CYS A 917 -110.75 -20.58 44.72
CA CYS A 917 -111.10 -21.47 43.61
C CYS A 917 -112.55 -21.20 43.15
N SER A 918 -112.77 -21.19 41.83
CA SER A 918 -114.09 -20.97 41.23
C SER A 918 -115.15 -22.00 41.64
N VAL A 919 -114.75 -23.20 42.08
CA VAL A 919 -115.63 -24.23 42.65
C VAL A 919 -114.98 -24.94 43.85
N SER A 920 -115.80 -25.46 44.75
CA SER A 920 -115.37 -26.19 45.95
C SER A 920 -115.04 -27.68 45.70
N CYS A 921 -115.42 -28.22 44.55
CA CYS A 921 -115.15 -29.58 44.09
C CYS A 921 -115.28 -29.64 42.56
N GLY A 922 -114.88 -30.76 41.94
CA GLY A 922 -115.08 -31.06 40.52
C GLY A 922 -114.00 -30.56 39.57
N GLY A 923 -112.95 -29.90 40.07
CA GLY A 923 -111.94 -29.21 39.28
C GLY A 923 -112.39 -27.79 38.91
N GLY A 924 -111.73 -26.79 39.49
CA GLY A 924 -111.93 -25.38 39.18
C GLY A 924 -110.62 -24.68 38.87
N LYS A 925 -110.69 -23.42 38.44
CA LYS A 925 -109.52 -22.53 38.31
C LYS A 925 -109.54 -21.41 39.34
N ARG A 926 -108.35 -20.89 39.65
CA ARG A 926 -108.09 -19.68 40.44
C ARG A 926 -107.14 -18.77 39.67
N SER A 927 -107.25 -17.46 39.86
CA SER A 927 -106.46 -16.45 39.15
C SER A 927 -105.64 -15.55 40.07
N ARG A 928 -104.57 -14.95 39.54
CA ARG A 928 -103.82 -13.84 40.17
C ARG A 928 -103.34 -12.84 39.11
N ALA A 929 -102.92 -11.64 39.55
CA ALA A 929 -102.48 -10.56 38.68
C ALA A 929 -101.24 -9.81 39.23
N ARG A 930 -100.59 -9.01 38.38
CA ARG A 930 -99.44 -8.12 38.70
C ARG A 930 -99.40 -6.91 37.75
N THR A 931 -98.55 -5.91 38.02
CA THR A 931 -98.44 -4.68 37.22
C THR A 931 -96.99 -4.31 36.90
N CYS A 932 -96.74 -3.62 35.78
CA CYS A 932 -95.41 -3.14 35.38
C CYS A 932 -95.09 -1.81 36.11
N THR A 933 -94.57 -1.92 37.33
CA THR A 933 -94.45 -0.79 38.25
C THR A 933 -93.23 -0.84 39.17
N ASP A 934 -92.40 -1.89 39.09
CA ASP A 934 -91.36 -2.18 40.09
C ASP A 934 -90.00 -2.57 39.44
N PRO A 935 -89.27 -1.62 38.81
CA PRO A 935 -89.63 -0.22 38.62
C PRO A 935 -90.54 -0.01 37.39
N ARG A 936 -91.14 1.17 37.29
CA ARG A 936 -91.89 1.62 36.09
C ARG A 936 -90.91 2.10 35.01
N PRO A 937 -91.13 1.81 33.71
CA PRO A 937 -90.26 2.28 32.63
C PRO A 937 -90.11 3.81 32.62
N ALA A 938 -88.89 4.31 32.40
CA ALA A 938 -88.59 5.73 32.33
C ALA A 938 -87.40 6.03 31.39
N ASN A 939 -87.30 7.29 30.95
CA ASN A 939 -86.21 7.82 30.11
C ASN A 939 -85.95 7.00 28.83
N GLY A 940 -87.00 6.46 28.20
CA GLY A 940 -86.90 5.66 26.96
C GLY A 940 -86.65 4.16 27.18
N GLY A 941 -86.72 3.66 28.41
CA GLY A 941 -86.60 2.22 28.69
C GLY A 941 -87.82 1.41 28.28
N LYS A 942 -87.60 0.11 28.09
CA LYS A 942 -88.56 -0.88 27.60
C LYS A 942 -89.64 -1.18 28.63
N ASP A 943 -90.85 -1.48 28.13
CA ASP A 943 -91.97 -1.93 28.97
C ASP A 943 -91.87 -3.44 29.30
N CYS A 944 -92.57 -3.88 30.35
CA CYS A 944 -92.43 -5.23 30.88
C CYS A 944 -92.96 -6.31 29.93
N SER A 945 -92.14 -7.31 29.60
CA SER A 945 -92.55 -8.45 28.78
C SER A 945 -93.15 -9.60 29.60
N GLY A 946 -94.32 -10.10 29.20
CA GLY A 946 -95.03 -11.21 29.86
C GLY A 946 -96.51 -10.93 30.12
N THR A 947 -97.23 -11.87 30.74
CA THR A 947 -98.65 -11.68 31.08
C THR A 947 -98.84 -10.92 32.40
N LEU A 948 -99.93 -10.14 32.42
CA LEU A 948 -100.46 -9.41 33.58
C LEU A 948 -101.23 -10.31 34.55
N SER A 949 -101.74 -11.45 34.07
CA SER A 949 -102.57 -12.40 34.80
C SER A 949 -102.10 -13.85 34.59
N ASP A 950 -102.39 -14.69 35.57
CA ASP A 950 -101.98 -16.10 35.66
C ASP A 950 -103.16 -16.95 36.20
N LEU A 951 -103.23 -18.23 35.82
CA LEU A 951 -104.37 -19.14 36.05
C LEU A 951 -103.89 -20.55 36.42
N ASP A 952 -104.38 -21.08 37.53
CA ASP A 952 -103.97 -22.36 38.11
C ASP A 952 -105.20 -23.22 38.48
N ASP A 953 -105.02 -24.54 38.50
CA ASP A 953 -106.08 -25.53 38.74
C ASP A 953 -106.20 -25.92 40.23
N CYS A 954 -107.44 -26.12 40.69
CA CYS A 954 -107.76 -26.30 42.11
C CYS A 954 -109.00 -27.19 42.33
N SER A 955 -109.25 -27.60 43.58
CA SER A 955 -110.39 -28.44 43.98
C SER A 955 -110.59 -29.75 43.17
N PRO A 956 -109.56 -30.60 42.96
CA PRO A 956 -109.62 -31.77 42.06
C PRO A 956 -110.46 -32.96 42.59
N GLN A 957 -111.06 -32.86 43.77
CA GLN A 957 -111.94 -33.90 44.33
C GLN A 957 -113.31 -33.86 43.64
N ALA A 958 -113.84 -35.00 43.19
CA ALA A 958 -115.12 -35.05 42.48
C ALA A 958 -116.31 -34.60 43.36
N CYS A 959 -117.22 -33.81 42.79
CA CYS A 959 -118.48 -33.46 43.46
C CYS A 959 -119.46 -34.64 43.50
N PRO A 960 -120.34 -34.74 44.53
CA PRO A 960 -121.51 -35.61 44.46
C PRO A 960 -122.46 -35.17 43.33
N THR A 961 -123.11 -36.13 42.68
CA THR A 961 -123.74 -36.00 41.35
C THR A 961 -125.06 -35.21 41.31
N PRO A 962 -125.18 -34.18 40.46
CA PRO A 962 -126.42 -33.67 39.89
C PRO A 962 -126.64 -34.19 38.45
N ALA A 963 -127.78 -33.88 37.81
CA ALA A 963 -128.16 -34.43 36.51
C ALA A 963 -127.67 -33.60 35.27
N ALA A 964 -127.02 -34.31 34.33
CA ALA A 964 -126.85 -34.10 32.86
C ALA A 964 -126.83 -32.68 32.20
N GLY A 965 -125.81 -32.38 31.36
CA GLY A 965 -125.90 -31.22 30.43
C GLY A 965 -124.69 -30.71 29.57
N VAL A 966 -124.09 -31.54 28.69
CA VAL A 966 -123.80 -31.23 27.23
C VAL A 966 -122.94 -30.01 26.73
N TYR A 967 -121.84 -30.34 25.99
CA TYR A 967 -121.25 -29.69 24.75
C TYR A 967 -120.00 -28.73 24.74
N ILE A 968 -119.64 -28.16 23.56
CA ILE A 968 -118.27 -28.16 22.92
C ILE A 968 -117.79 -26.82 22.26
N GLN A 969 -116.49 -26.73 21.85
CA GLN A 969 -115.98 -26.62 20.44
C GLN A 969 -114.83 -25.59 20.12
N LEU A 970 -114.06 -25.90 19.05
CA LEU A 970 -113.25 -25.05 18.12
C LEU A 970 -111.83 -24.55 18.49
N CYS A 971 -111.00 -24.31 17.45
CA CYS A 971 -109.55 -24.06 17.50
C CYS A 971 -109.08 -22.97 16.51
N PRO A 972 -108.05 -22.14 16.85
CA PRO A 972 -107.42 -21.22 15.89
C PRO A 972 -105.92 -21.50 15.59
N THR A 973 -105.58 -21.35 14.31
CA THR A 973 -104.27 -21.07 13.65
C THR A 973 -103.00 -20.86 14.52
N GLY A 974 -101.84 -21.47 14.21
CA GLY A 974 -101.55 -22.45 13.15
C GLY A 974 -100.03 -22.68 12.95
N TRP A 975 -99.54 -23.91 13.17
CA TRP A 975 -98.12 -24.30 13.13
C TRP A 975 -97.92 -25.65 12.41
N PHE A 976 -96.95 -25.71 11.49
CA PHE A 976 -96.37 -26.92 10.84
C PHE A 976 -97.30 -27.89 10.08
N THR A 977 -96.70 -28.81 9.33
CA THR A 977 -97.38 -29.77 8.44
C THR A 977 -96.62 -31.09 8.31
N CYS A 978 -97.32 -32.22 8.20
CA CYS A 978 -96.81 -33.42 7.53
C CYS A 978 -97.95 -34.36 7.08
N LYS A 979 -97.70 -35.14 6.02
CA LYS A 979 -98.56 -36.16 5.34
C LYS A 979 -99.76 -36.69 6.16
N SER A 980 -100.96 -36.81 5.60
CA SER A 980 -101.28 -37.36 4.27
C SER A 980 -101.88 -36.39 3.24
N GLU A 981 -101.74 -36.75 1.96
CA GLU A 981 -102.33 -36.10 0.77
C GLU A 981 -102.16 -34.57 0.63
N GLY A 982 -101.09 -34.04 1.21
CA GLY A 982 -100.27 -33.04 0.54
C GLY A 982 -100.68 -31.59 0.73
N ILE A 983 -100.51 -31.04 1.94
CA ILE A 983 -100.53 -29.60 2.19
C ILE A 983 -99.24 -29.19 2.91
N THR A 984 -98.55 -28.18 2.37
CA THR A 984 -97.44 -27.43 2.98
C THR A 984 -97.70 -25.95 2.76
N CYS A 985 -97.59 -25.13 3.80
CA CYS A 985 -97.75 -23.68 3.71
C CYS A 985 -96.42 -23.00 4.04
N ILE A 986 -95.99 -22.09 3.18
CA ILE A 986 -94.62 -21.55 3.12
C ILE A 986 -94.54 -20.18 3.82
N ASP A 987 -93.32 -19.82 4.18
CA ASP A 987 -92.88 -18.52 4.70
C ASP A 987 -93.38 -17.30 3.89
N LYS A 988 -93.41 -16.12 4.52
CA LYS A 988 -93.78 -14.83 3.92
C LYS A 988 -92.98 -13.66 4.53
N SER A 989 -91.76 -13.49 4.05
CA SER A 989 -90.94 -12.30 4.25
C SER A 989 -91.44 -11.11 3.42
N PHE A 990 -92.27 -10.22 4.01
CA PHE A 990 -92.81 -9.03 3.34
C PHE A 990 -92.96 -7.83 4.31
N ILE A 991 -93.07 -6.62 3.73
CA ILE A 991 -93.08 -5.27 4.38
C ILE A 991 -91.67 -4.74 4.72
N CYS A 992 -91.21 -3.55 4.31
CA CYS A 992 -91.52 -2.60 3.20
C CYS A 992 -90.45 -1.49 3.27
N ASP A 993 -89.87 -1.02 2.15
CA ASP A 993 -88.71 -0.11 2.21
C ASP A 993 -88.60 1.02 1.15
N CYS A 994 -89.57 1.16 0.24
CA CYS A 994 -89.58 2.17 -0.83
C CYS A 994 -88.40 2.06 -1.82
N SER A 995 -87.91 0.84 -2.07
CA SER A 995 -86.90 0.55 -3.08
C SER A 995 -87.48 -0.27 -4.24
N SER A 996 -87.02 -0.01 -5.47
CA SER A 996 -87.56 -0.60 -6.69
C SER A 996 -86.61 -1.62 -7.31
N ASP A 997 -86.70 -2.87 -6.89
CA ASP A 997 -86.16 -4.04 -7.61
C ASP A 997 -87.27 -5.05 -7.96
N CYS A 998 -86.94 -6.04 -8.82
CA CYS A 998 -87.93 -6.87 -9.52
C CYS A 998 -87.38 -8.27 -9.85
N ASP A 999 -87.49 -9.19 -8.90
CA ASP A 999 -87.63 -10.65 -9.04
C ASP A 999 -87.79 -11.18 -7.59
N ASP A 1000 -88.94 -11.64 -7.08
CA ASP A 1000 -89.99 -12.44 -7.73
C ASP A 1000 -91.45 -12.14 -7.27
N GLY A 1001 -91.73 -10.96 -6.69
CA GLY A 1001 -93.01 -10.66 -5.98
C GLY A 1001 -94.02 -9.70 -6.65
N SER A 1002 -93.66 -8.42 -6.84
CA SER A 1002 -94.56 -7.26 -7.08
C SER A 1002 -95.50 -6.93 -5.88
N ASP A 1003 -96.06 -5.71 -5.70
CA ASP A 1003 -96.01 -4.45 -6.46
C ASP A 1003 -96.07 -3.20 -5.51
N GLU A 1004 -95.82 -1.98 -6.02
CA GLU A 1004 -96.09 -0.71 -5.33
C GLU A 1004 -97.40 -0.05 -5.82
N THR A 1005 -98.58 -0.65 -5.58
CA THR A 1005 -99.86 0.02 -5.88
C THR A 1005 -100.94 -0.09 -4.78
N THR A 1006 -101.98 0.73 -4.89
CA THR A 1006 -102.79 1.25 -3.76
C THR A 1006 -103.87 0.32 -3.20
N GLY A 1007 -103.44 -0.77 -2.53
CA GLY A 1007 -104.29 -1.47 -1.55
C GLY A 1007 -103.57 -2.42 -0.58
N TYR A 1008 -102.41 -2.14 0.03
CA TYR A 1008 -101.86 -0.87 0.56
C TYR A 1008 -102.89 0.05 1.24
N ALA A 1009 -103.08 -0.15 2.55
CA ALA A 1009 -102.88 0.92 3.55
C ALA A 1009 -102.87 0.37 4.99
N GLY A 1010 -101.77 -0.29 5.38
CA GLY A 1010 -101.37 -0.38 6.81
C GLY A 1010 -100.37 0.72 7.21
N CYS A 1011 -99.64 1.26 6.23
CA CYS A 1011 -98.76 2.41 6.38
C CYS A 1011 -99.56 3.66 6.77
N PRO A 1012 -99.15 4.42 7.80
CA PRO A 1012 -99.75 5.72 8.10
C PRO A 1012 -99.66 6.66 6.89
N GLY A 1013 -100.74 7.38 6.59
CA GLY A 1013 -100.89 8.16 5.35
C GLY A 1013 -99.87 9.27 5.11
N ALA A 1014 -98.99 9.57 6.07
CA ALA A 1014 -97.84 10.46 5.89
C ALA A 1014 -96.76 9.87 4.96
N VAL A 1015 -96.57 8.54 4.96
CA VAL A 1015 -95.55 7.87 4.12
C VAL A 1015 -95.99 7.86 2.65
N ILE A 1016 -97.27 7.54 2.40
CA ILE A 1016 -97.90 7.52 1.07
C ILE A 1016 -97.81 8.90 0.39
N ALA A 1017 -97.71 9.98 1.16
CA ALA A 1017 -97.58 11.35 0.64
C ALA A 1017 -96.16 11.75 0.20
N GLN A 1018 -95.11 10.96 0.45
CA GLN A 1018 -93.73 11.30 0.07
C GLN A 1018 -93.23 10.56 -1.19
N CYS A 1019 -93.81 9.41 -1.54
CA CYS A 1019 -93.41 8.64 -2.72
C CYS A 1019 -94.15 9.05 -4.02
N ALA A 1020 -94.91 10.16 -3.99
CA ALA A 1020 -95.92 10.48 -5.02
C ALA A 1020 -95.74 11.85 -5.72
N GLU A 1021 -94.51 12.37 -5.85
CA GLU A 1021 -94.19 13.46 -6.79
C GLU A 1021 -93.24 12.96 -7.89
N ASN A 1022 -93.52 13.36 -9.14
CA ASN A 1022 -93.13 12.55 -10.31
C ASN A 1022 -91.91 13.08 -11.10
N SER A 1023 -90.88 12.24 -11.16
CA SER A 1023 -90.04 11.89 -12.33
C SER A 1023 -89.77 12.92 -13.47
N ALA A 1024 -88.53 13.43 -13.55
CA ALA A 1024 -87.71 13.66 -14.76
C ALA A 1024 -86.36 14.33 -14.39
N GLY A 1025 -85.18 14.04 -14.96
CA GLY A 1025 -84.74 12.96 -15.87
C GLY A 1025 -83.36 13.26 -16.52
N ASN A 1026 -82.67 12.22 -17.03
CA ASN A 1026 -81.64 12.23 -18.10
C ASN A 1026 -80.16 12.72 -17.91
N LEU A 1027 -79.23 11.81 -18.26
CA LEU A 1027 -78.08 11.94 -19.22
C LEU A 1027 -76.62 12.40 -18.83
N LEU A 1028 -75.66 11.46 -19.10
CA LEU A 1028 -74.36 11.58 -19.84
C LEU A 1028 -72.94 11.80 -19.18
N THR A 1029 -72.01 10.93 -19.63
CA THR A 1029 -70.55 11.09 -19.96
C THR A 1029 -69.41 11.41 -18.94
N SER A 1030 -68.53 10.41 -18.68
CA SER A 1030 -67.13 10.19 -19.21
C SER A 1030 -66.14 11.38 -19.43
N PRO A 1031 -64.79 11.19 -19.53
CA PRO A 1031 -63.78 10.57 -18.63
C PRO A 1031 -62.46 11.45 -18.50
N ILE A 1032 -61.26 10.86 -18.27
CA ILE A 1032 -59.88 11.40 -18.54
C ILE A 1032 -59.29 12.49 -17.57
N VAL A 1033 -57.96 12.71 -17.33
CA VAL A 1033 -56.71 11.88 -17.23
C VAL A 1033 -55.48 12.72 -16.72
N PHE A 1034 -54.33 12.09 -16.35
CA PHE A 1034 -52.92 12.60 -16.32
C PHE A 1034 -52.31 13.49 -15.18
N PHE A 1035 -51.04 13.15 -14.81
CA PHE A 1035 -49.83 14.00 -14.52
C PHE A 1035 -49.84 15.11 -13.40
N CYS A 1036 -48.73 15.64 -12.84
CA CYS A 1036 -47.36 15.11 -12.53
C CYS A 1036 -46.55 16.07 -11.60
N MET A 1037 -45.49 15.55 -10.96
CA MET A 1037 -44.21 16.21 -10.55
C MET A 1037 -44.10 17.62 -9.89
N PHE A 1038 -43.36 17.65 -8.75
CA PHE A 1038 -42.17 18.48 -8.42
C PHE A 1038 -42.20 19.81 -7.59
N VAL A 1039 -41.24 19.86 -6.63
CA VAL A 1039 -40.27 20.95 -6.28
C VAL A 1039 -40.45 21.90 -5.06
N MET A 1040 -39.63 21.61 -4.03
CA MET A 1040 -38.71 22.45 -3.19
C MET A 1040 -39.14 23.70 -2.39
N MET A 1041 -38.63 23.72 -1.14
CA MET A 1041 -38.24 24.90 -0.31
C MET A 1041 -39.39 25.84 0.17
N MET A 1042 -39.24 26.65 1.22
CA MET A 1042 -38.03 27.09 1.96
C MET A 1042 -38.25 27.12 3.49
N MET A 1043 -37.46 27.89 4.25
CA MET A 1043 -37.23 27.75 5.69
C MET A 1043 -37.56 29.05 6.48
N PHE A 1044 -37.85 28.90 7.78
CA PHE A 1044 -37.76 29.89 8.88
C PHE A 1044 -38.89 30.89 9.21
N GLN A 1045 -38.98 31.13 10.53
CA GLN A 1045 -39.63 32.21 11.31
C GLN A 1045 -41.16 32.32 11.38
N LEU A 1046 -41.69 32.16 12.60
CA LEU A 1046 -42.02 33.32 13.44
C LEU A 1046 -41.95 32.98 14.94
N MET A 1047 -41.94 34.00 15.81
CA MET A 1047 -41.59 33.87 17.23
C MET A 1047 -42.80 33.78 18.16
N LYS A 1048 -42.66 33.00 19.24
CA LYS A 1048 -43.12 33.38 20.59
C LYS A 1048 -42.34 32.64 21.66
#